data_AF-U7QP03-F1
#
_entry.id   AF-U7QP03-F1
#
_cell.length_a   1.000
_cell.length_b   1.000
_cell.length_c   1.000
_cell.angle_alpha   90.00
_cell.angle_beta   90.00
_cell.angle_gamma   90.00
#
_symmetry.space_group_name_H-M   'P 1'
#
loop_
_entity.id
_entity.type
_entity.pdbx_description
1 polymer ?
#
loop_
_entity_poly.entity_id
_entity_poly.type
_entity_poly.pdbx_seq_one_letter_code
_entity_poly.pdbx_strand_id
1 'polypeptide(L)'
;MPIQKQLEIPLEITTSSQPEVLDLRNIRLLVTRLHDLLRDNDSQSNIINRLDEIIKLIFSKVIFDKAQNHKLSKLFSSAEVPVNSNAIRSYYKELAHQYSSLIPKRFRELSCSDDAIIKCIATLQSLNFASTRFDVTGLAYEEVIRNTFNKGDHQQFFTPPHIVDFIISACKPYIKGDICDPASGTGGFLASIVKHKINYSSLTSIEIDERLSWISGINMLLHEADNFHTFFIPNGGTLSNEANQLFSSFDTIITNPPFGSDFADSETLDTFKLGSGRTARRRGILFIERCHALLRERGVLAIILDEGVLNLSHATDVRKFISRNFNLEAVINLPETTFMPYATVNSSILIMSKKADNISNPNIFFAKADKVGRKTNGDEDINYDERGKSHLNSDLPLILKAWQRYCKYGKVETSENIYITDIYSNLSYQDNDYRIDFQFHHPSRIDSQKLISNCIYPLKRLDEICIERNISVTPHKELAGEVICYTSLTNIEANTGRYEQVSTLADSLKSAVKMYYPGDIIFAKMRPNLRKVVLASFPEPGFVSSECSVFTIKKELDGSPVVDPLILSVLLRSDFVYGQIRHLVAGIGRPRVKSKDLRQVMIPLPSKDIQEQIHYQYLSQRQKVDDINSEIKSLLTHSQLMLTSSVQEVVSSFSGHQRLQITNKRRKEMMFDPTILKAFLKGEFNPIDTLSWLAESFLPEIVKTLNKTDVRRKLGIYSGEKIPENERNLTDTRNRVSLIIEYELARIANSILENLEIKDIFWTYVVANRFPDLEVRTTSGHKGLRVEVKCLQSISEEKSANFDTLRKDIHPKTDFVVIFAWDWKNDPENINWDRASFVYQVYVFHASSLALLRDWYWLNCPPKDLGNGLQGFDLRYAVNCKEGKYNEEEGNYGKLLRIWQQDFEYEPLMTDLLRRTVSDYLTFKNEVVRLGFDRLAYSFLPKLSGYPEITPVLFKDKQIGWQSGDTLFLLNSIAPKPSKQKVLLRELGINKVFRFSDKYHWSELRYEQGTLKKKRSGKKPKHLIPINLDQAEN
;
A
#
# COMPACT_ATOMS: atom_id res chain seq x y z
N MET A 1 -23.00 -12.34 61.83
CA MET A 1 -22.44 -11.00 62.11
C MET A 1 -22.02 -10.95 63.58
N PRO A 2 -20.99 -10.18 63.97
CA PRO A 2 -19.65 -10.00 63.39
C PRO A 2 -18.55 -10.16 64.50
N ILE A 3 -17.25 -10.07 64.24
CA ILE A 3 -16.43 -8.84 64.41
C ILE A 3 -15.08 -9.00 63.68
N GLN A 4 -14.69 -7.89 63.04
CA GLN A 4 -13.45 -7.59 62.32
C GLN A 4 -12.19 -7.58 63.20
N LYS A 5 -11.03 -7.86 62.59
CA LYS A 5 -9.81 -7.09 62.86
C LYS A 5 -8.90 -7.04 61.63
N GLN A 6 -8.53 -5.81 61.30
CA GLN A 6 -7.61 -5.37 60.24
C GLN A 6 -6.19 -5.89 60.46
N LEU A 7 -5.47 -6.11 59.36
CA LEU A 7 -4.01 -6.08 59.30
C LEU A 7 -3.61 -5.44 57.96
N GLU A 8 -3.05 -4.24 58.07
CA GLU A 8 -2.42 -3.47 57.00
C GLU A 8 -1.10 -4.15 56.58
N ILE A 9 -0.85 -4.22 55.27
CA ILE A 9 0.47 -4.44 54.67
C ILE A 9 0.61 -3.40 53.54
N PRO A 10 1.78 -2.74 53.38
CA PRO A 10 1.87 -1.47 52.65
C PRO A 10 1.78 -1.68 51.14
N LEU A 11 0.91 -0.90 50.48
CA LEU A 11 1.00 -0.64 49.06
C LEU A 11 2.24 0.22 48.78
N GLU A 12 3.33 -0.38 48.31
CA GLU A 12 4.28 0.36 47.49
C GLU A 12 3.65 0.59 46.11
N ILE A 13 2.90 1.69 46.03
CA ILE A 13 2.49 2.31 44.78
C ILE A 13 3.77 2.80 44.11
N THR A 14 4.27 2.06 43.12
CA THR A 14 5.18 2.63 42.12
C THR A 14 4.43 3.73 41.38
N THR A 15 4.59 4.95 41.88
CA THR A 15 4.17 6.20 41.26
C THR A 15 5.02 6.44 40.01
N SER A 16 4.54 5.95 38.87
CA SER A 16 4.91 6.53 37.57
C SER A 16 3.75 7.40 37.07
N SER A 17 3.50 8.49 37.80
CA SER A 17 2.59 9.56 37.37
C SER A 17 3.29 10.45 36.34
N GLN A 18 3.50 9.94 35.13
CA GLN A 18 3.61 10.81 33.97
C GLN A 18 2.31 10.72 33.17
N PRO A 19 1.60 11.84 32.94
CA PRO A 19 0.40 11.84 32.11
C PRO A 19 0.75 11.35 30.70
N GLU A 20 -0.03 10.40 30.19
CA GLU A 20 0.15 9.80 28.87
C GLU A 20 0.12 10.90 27.80
N VAL A 21 1.21 11.06 27.04
CA VAL A 21 1.28 12.05 25.95
C VAL A 21 0.39 11.56 24.81
N LEU A 22 -0.72 12.24 24.56
CA LEU A 22 -1.63 11.94 23.46
C LEU A 22 -0.94 12.15 22.11
N ASP A 23 -0.81 11.07 21.34
CA ASP A 23 -0.42 11.11 19.93
C ASP A 23 -1.66 11.18 19.00
N LEU A 24 -1.42 11.41 17.71
CA LEU A 24 -2.45 11.58 16.69
C LEU A 24 -3.36 10.34 16.56
N ARG A 25 -2.83 9.14 16.84
CA ARG A 25 -3.57 7.88 16.78
C ARG A 25 -4.49 7.72 17.99
N ASN A 26 -4.01 8.06 19.18
CA ASN A 26 -4.78 8.02 20.43
C ASN A 26 -5.92 9.04 20.39
N ILE A 27 -5.72 10.21 19.79
CA ILE A 27 -6.79 11.20 19.55
C ILE A 27 -7.88 10.63 18.63
N ARG A 28 -7.50 10.00 17.51
CA ARG A 28 -8.47 9.37 16.61
C ARG A 28 -9.28 8.26 17.31
N LEU A 29 -8.60 7.38 18.05
CA LEU A 29 -9.26 6.32 18.83
C LEU A 29 -10.21 6.88 19.90
N LEU A 30 -9.80 7.95 20.58
CA LEU A 30 -10.65 8.66 21.52
C LEU A 30 -11.93 9.17 20.85
N VAL A 31 -11.80 9.85 19.71
CA VAL A 31 -12.94 10.39 18.98
C VAL A 31 -13.88 9.28 18.54
N THR A 32 -13.36 8.17 18.00
CA THR A 32 -14.17 7.00 17.65
C THR A 32 -14.91 6.46 18.86
N ARG A 33 -14.24 6.35 20.01
CA ARG A 33 -14.84 5.87 21.26
C ARG A 33 -15.94 6.81 21.76
N LEU A 34 -15.72 8.13 21.75
CA LEU A 34 -16.75 9.11 22.12
C LEU A 34 -17.96 9.04 21.19
N HIS A 35 -17.72 8.87 19.88
CA HIS A 35 -18.77 8.70 18.90
C HIS A 35 -19.60 7.43 19.16
N ASP A 36 -18.95 6.29 19.43
CA ASP A 36 -19.65 5.04 19.76
C ASP A 36 -20.45 5.16 21.06
N LEU A 37 -19.89 5.79 22.10
CA LEU A 37 -20.59 6.04 23.36
C LEU A 37 -21.84 6.91 23.16
N LEU A 38 -21.76 7.96 22.34
CA LEU A 38 -22.94 8.77 22.02
C LEU A 38 -23.95 8.00 21.17
N ARG A 39 -23.51 7.20 20.20
CA ARG A 39 -24.40 6.38 19.36
C ARG A 39 -25.18 5.37 20.19
N ASP A 40 -24.51 4.69 21.11
CA ASP A 40 -25.10 3.57 21.85
C ASP A 40 -26.00 4.03 23.01
N ASN A 41 -25.81 5.26 23.53
CA ASN A 41 -26.53 5.79 24.69
C ASN A 41 -27.43 6.99 24.37
N ASP A 42 -27.45 7.44 23.12
CA ASP A 42 -28.33 8.49 22.59
C ASP A 42 -28.89 8.06 21.22
N SER A 43 -29.83 7.11 21.27
CA SER A 43 -30.35 6.36 20.11
C SER A 43 -31.10 7.23 19.07
N GLN A 44 -31.46 8.46 19.41
CA GLN A 44 -32.12 9.41 18.51
C GLN A 44 -31.16 10.40 17.85
N SER A 45 -29.88 10.40 18.23
CA SER A 45 -28.87 11.31 17.67
C SER A 45 -28.47 10.90 16.24
N ASN A 46 -28.44 11.86 15.31
CA ASN A 46 -27.78 11.67 14.02
C ASN A 46 -26.26 11.93 14.16
N ILE A 47 -25.47 11.52 13.17
CA ILE A 47 -24.00 11.64 13.27
C ILE A 47 -23.51 13.09 13.43
N ILE A 48 -24.17 14.03 12.78
CA ILE A 48 -23.80 15.44 12.82
C ILE A 48 -24.02 16.00 14.22
N ASN A 49 -25.15 15.67 14.84
CA ASN A 49 -25.44 16.04 16.22
C ASN A 49 -24.43 15.40 17.18
N ARG A 50 -24.07 14.11 16.98
CA ARG A 50 -23.02 13.47 17.80
C ARG A 50 -21.68 14.18 17.69
N LEU A 51 -21.28 14.56 16.49
CA LEU A 51 -20.05 15.34 16.27
C LEU A 51 -20.09 16.67 17.02
N ASP A 52 -21.20 17.40 16.95
CA ASP A 52 -21.39 18.65 17.67
C ASP A 52 -21.20 18.41 19.18
N GLU A 53 -21.79 17.38 19.77
CA GLU A 53 -21.62 17.04 21.19
C GLU A 53 -20.19 16.63 21.56
N ILE A 54 -19.49 15.87 20.70
CA ILE A 54 -18.09 15.51 20.89
C ILE A 54 -17.21 16.77 20.99
N ILE A 55 -17.40 17.72 20.06
CA ILE A 55 -16.65 18.96 20.03
C ILE A 55 -16.88 19.76 21.31
N LYS A 56 -18.14 19.88 21.78
CA LYS A 56 -18.49 20.58 23.02
C LYS A 56 -17.81 19.96 24.25
N LEU A 57 -17.82 18.63 24.35
CA LEU A 57 -17.23 17.89 25.47
C LEU A 57 -15.69 17.98 25.47
N ILE A 58 -15.06 17.81 24.30
CA ILE A 58 -13.60 17.98 24.15
C ILE A 58 -13.22 19.42 24.49
N PHE A 59 -13.92 20.42 23.95
CA PHE A 59 -13.67 21.82 24.24
C PHE A 59 -13.75 22.12 25.74
N SER A 60 -14.80 21.64 26.41
CA SER A 60 -14.96 21.76 27.86
C SER A 60 -13.77 21.20 28.62
N LYS A 61 -13.30 20.00 28.22
CA LYS A 61 -12.16 19.35 28.88
C LYS A 61 -10.84 20.08 28.64
N VAL A 62 -10.59 20.56 27.42
CA VAL A 62 -9.34 21.25 27.10
C VAL A 62 -9.24 22.58 27.86
N ILE A 63 -10.32 23.36 27.92
CA ILE A 63 -10.34 24.61 28.69
C ILE A 63 -10.17 24.33 30.19
N PHE A 64 -10.82 23.27 30.69
CA PHE A 64 -10.65 22.83 32.08
C PHE A 64 -9.18 22.52 32.42
N ASP A 65 -8.49 21.75 31.56
CA ASP A 65 -7.09 21.37 31.76
C ASP A 65 -6.14 22.56 31.74
N LYS A 66 -6.42 23.57 30.91
CA LYS A 66 -5.61 24.80 30.83
C LYS A 66 -5.81 25.74 32.01
N ALA A 67 -7.03 25.82 32.57
CA ALA A 67 -7.38 26.80 33.59
C ALA A 67 -6.75 26.53 34.98
N GLN A 68 -6.22 25.33 35.24
CA GLN A 68 -5.68 24.90 36.55
C GLN A 68 -6.57 25.30 37.75
N ASN A 69 -7.89 25.32 37.56
CA ASN A 69 -8.78 26.02 38.49
C ASN A 69 -9.21 25.09 39.65
N HIS A 70 -8.64 25.30 40.84
CA HIS A 70 -8.87 24.47 42.03
C HIS A 70 -10.35 24.37 42.45
N LYS A 71 -11.20 25.38 42.12
CA LYS A 71 -12.66 25.35 42.41
C LYS A 71 -13.44 24.39 41.52
N LEU A 72 -12.98 24.15 40.28
CA LEU A 72 -13.62 23.26 39.31
C LEU A 72 -13.07 21.83 39.37
N SER A 73 -12.03 21.58 40.19
CA SER A 73 -11.34 20.29 40.32
C SER A 73 -12.28 19.08 40.46
N LYS A 74 -13.47 19.27 41.05
CA LYS A 74 -14.51 18.24 41.24
C LYS A 74 -15.30 17.83 39.99
N LEU A 75 -15.27 18.60 38.90
CA LEU A 75 -16.03 18.29 37.67
C LEU A 75 -15.40 17.16 36.85
N PHE A 76 -14.07 17.03 36.95
CA PHE A 76 -13.27 16.00 36.27
C PHE A 76 -12.30 15.30 37.25
N SER A 77 -12.60 15.28 38.57
CA SER A 77 -11.77 14.64 39.61
C SER A 77 -11.85 13.10 39.59
N SER A 78 -10.89 12.47 40.28
CA SER A 78 -10.63 11.02 40.36
C SER A 78 -11.87 10.10 40.42
N ALA A 79 -11.66 8.87 39.95
CA ALA A 79 -12.65 7.79 39.74
C ALA A 79 -13.59 7.44 40.91
N GLU A 80 -13.43 8.05 42.08
CA GLU A 80 -14.23 7.83 43.29
C GLU A 80 -15.44 8.77 43.42
N VAL A 81 -15.52 9.86 42.62
CA VAL A 81 -16.65 10.81 42.65
C VAL A 81 -17.59 10.58 41.44
N PRO A 82 -18.90 10.36 41.64
CA PRO A 82 -19.85 10.21 40.53
C PRO A 82 -19.91 11.49 39.69
N VAL A 83 -19.75 11.35 38.36
CA VAL A 83 -19.90 12.46 37.41
C VAL A 83 -21.35 12.96 37.45
N ASN A 84 -21.52 14.28 37.64
CA ASN A 84 -22.83 14.93 37.62
C ASN A 84 -23.07 15.58 36.24
N SER A 85 -23.97 15.00 35.44
CA SER A 85 -24.29 15.50 34.09
C SER A 85 -24.78 16.95 34.09
N ASN A 86 -25.61 17.34 35.07
CA ASN A 86 -26.13 18.72 35.19
C ASN A 86 -25.02 19.73 35.49
N ALA A 87 -24.01 19.33 36.25
CA ALA A 87 -22.85 20.17 36.52
C ALA A 87 -22.01 20.39 35.24
N ILE A 88 -21.83 19.35 34.42
CA ILE A 88 -21.15 19.45 33.12
C ILE A 88 -21.93 20.34 32.15
N ARG A 89 -23.26 20.20 32.08
CA ARG A 89 -24.11 21.08 31.26
C ARG A 89 -24.00 22.54 31.69
N SER A 90 -24.04 22.79 32.99
CA SER A 90 -23.92 24.15 33.55
C SER A 90 -22.54 24.74 33.22
N TYR A 91 -21.48 23.96 33.39
CA TYR A 91 -20.12 24.37 33.04
C TYR A 91 -19.97 24.70 31.56
N TYR A 92 -20.45 23.84 30.66
CA TYR A 92 -20.40 24.13 29.22
C TYR A 92 -21.22 25.38 28.87
N LYS A 93 -22.37 25.58 29.50
CA LYS A 93 -23.21 26.77 29.28
C LYS A 93 -22.51 28.06 29.73
N GLU A 94 -21.79 28.02 30.85
CA GLU A 94 -20.94 29.13 31.30
C GLU A 94 -19.82 29.42 30.29
N LEU A 95 -19.11 28.38 29.83
CA LEU A 95 -18.09 28.52 28.78
C LEU A 95 -18.67 29.09 27.49
N ALA A 96 -19.83 28.61 27.06
CA ALA A 96 -20.49 29.09 25.85
C ALA A 96 -20.97 30.55 25.97
N HIS A 97 -21.28 31.01 27.19
CA HIS A 97 -21.55 32.42 27.44
C HIS A 97 -20.26 33.26 27.42
N GLN A 98 -19.19 32.76 28.05
CA GLN A 98 -17.87 33.41 28.05
C GLN A 98 -17.33 33.60 26.63
N TYR A 99 -17.46 32.57 25.78
CA TYR A 99 -17.03 32.59 24.38
C TYR A 99 -18.19 32.80 23.40
N SER A 100 -19.18 33.61 23.79
CA SER A 100 -20.43 33.81 23.03
C SER A 100 -20.26 34.44 21.65
N SER A 101 -19.14 35.14 21.41
CA SER A 101 -18.73 35.64 20.10
C SER A 101 -18.26 34.54 19.14
N LEU A 102 -17.72 33.44 19.67
CA LEU A 102 -17.19 32.31 18.90
C LEU A 102 -18.17 31.15 18.80
N ILE A 103 -19.04 30.96 19.79
CA ILE A 103 -20.00 29.85 19.86
C ILE A 103 -21.39 30.34 19.44
N PRO A 104 -21.85 30.01 18.21
CA PRO A 104 -23.20 30.31 17.74
C PRO A 104 -24.27 29.81 18.70
N LYS A 105 -25.41 30.50 18.75
CA LYS A 105 -26.54 30.17 19.66
C LYS A 105 -26.93 28.70 19.58
N ARG A 106 -26.92 28.11 18.38
CA ARG A 106 -27.22 26.70 18.11
C ARG A 106 -26.33 25.72 18.88
N PHE A 107 -25.08 26.07 19.16
CA PHE A 107 -24.11 25.18 19.79
C PHE A 107 -23.93 25.44 21.29
N ARG A 108 -24.69 26.36 21.91
CA ARG A 108 -24.45 26.80 23.31
C ARG A 108 -24.93 25.84 24.39
N GLU A 109 -25.66 24.79 24.02
CA GLU A 109 -26.17 23.80 24.97
C GLU A 109 -25.71 22.39 24.59
N LEU A 110 -25.45 21.56 25.61
CA LEU A 110 -25.28 20.12 25.45
C LEU A 110 -26.66 19.46 25.42
N SER A 111 -26.94 18.68 24.38
CA SER A 111 -28.24 18.07 24.13
C SER A 111 -28.25 16.54 24.30
N CYS A 112 -27.08 15.91 24.42
CA CYS A 112 -26.96 14.46 24.62
C CYS A 112 -27.57 13.98 25.95
N SER A 113 -27.87 12.68 26.06
CA SER A 113 -28.44 12.06 27.27
C SER A 113 -27.49 12.11 28.48
N ASP A 114 -28.04 12.06 29.70
CA ASP A 114 -27.21 12.09 30.93
C ASP A 114 -26.23 10.91 31.00
N ASP A 115 -26.67 9.72 30.61
CA ASP A 115 -25.83 8.52 30.56
C ASP A 115 -24.68 8.66 29.54
N ALA A 116 -24.96 9.26 28.38
CA ALA A 116 -23.93 9.54 27.38
C ALA A 116 -22.89 10.55 27.89
N ILE A 117 -23.32 11.62 28.57
CA ILE A 117 -22.40 12.60 29.18
C ILE A 117 -21.52 11.90 30.21
N ILE A 118 -22.09 11.14 31.14
CA ILE A 118 -21.34 10.45 32.20
C ILE A 118 -20.26 9.53 31.61
N LYS A 119 -20.61 8.72 30.62
CA LYS A 119 -19.68 7.79 29.96
C LYS A 119 -18.59 8.51 29.15
N CYS A 120 -18.94 9.58 28.46
CA CYS A 120 -17.98 10.39 27.70
C CYS A 120 -16.99 11.09 28.63
N ILE A 121 -17.47 11.70 29.71
CA ILE A 121 -16.63 12.36 30.72
C ILE A 121 -15.74 11.34 31.43
N ALA A 122 -16.26 10.15 31.73
CA ALA A 122 -15.45 9.07 32.30
C ALA A 122 -14.32 8.60 31.38
N THR A 123 -14.46 8.79 30.06
CA THR A 123 -13.40 8.53 29.08
C THR A 123 -12.43 9.71 28.96
N LEU A 124 -12.92 10.95 29.08
CA LEU A 124 -12.11 12.16 28.99
C LEU A 124 -11.30 12.45 30.27
N GLN A 125 -11.78 12.05 31.45
CA GLN A 125 -11.14 12.35 32.75
C GLN A 125 -9.72 11.79 32.86
N SER A 126 -9.42 10.65 32.23
CA SER A 126 -8.10 10.00 32.28
C SER A 126 -7.07 10.68 31.39
N LEU A 127 -7.48 11.68 30.62
CA LEU A 127 -6.66 12.36 29.62
C LEU A 127 -6.31 13.77 30.08
N ASN A 128 -5.12 14.23 29.72
CA ASN A 128 -4.69 15.61 29.93
C ASN A 128 -4.37 16.24 28.57
N PHE A 129 -5.16 17.25 28.18
CA PHE A 129 -4.99 17.94 26.90
C PHE A 129 -4.03 19.13 26.96
N ALA A 130 -3.59 19.56 28.15
CA ALA A 130 -2.74 20.75 28.33
C ALA A 130 -1.39 20.64 27.61
N SER A 131 -0.89 19.42 27.39
CA SER A 131 0.39 19.17 26.70
C SER A 131 0.24 18.84 25.19
N THR A 132 -0.99 18.77 24.68
CA THR A 132 -1.24 18.33 23.30
C THR A 132 -0.97 19.43 22.29
N ARG A 133 -0.18 19.14 21.26
CA ARG A 133 0.18 20.07 20.16
C ARG A 133 -0.67 19.88 18.90
N PHE A 134 -1.69 19.03 18.97
CA PHE A 134 -2.49 18.61 17.82
C PHE A 134 -3.83 19.34 17.79
N ASP A 135 -4.35 19.59 16.59
CA ASP A 135 -5.70 20.10 16.37
C ASP A 135 -6.72 19.00 16.68
N VAL A 136 -7.05 18.81 17.96
CA VAL A 136 -7.96 17.75 18.43
C VAL A 136 -9.34 17.91 17.80
N THR A 137 -9.81 19.14 17.62
CA THR A 137 -11.15 19.45 17.09
C THR A 137 -11.28 19.22 15.59
N GLY A 138 -10.30 19.62 14.80
CA GLY A 138 -10.23 19.35 13.37
C GLY A 138 -10.01 17.87 13.10
N LEU A 139 -9.17 17.19 13.88
CA LEU A 139 -9.01 15.73 13.82
C LEU A 139 -10.30 14.99 14.20
N ALA A 140 -11.06 15.50 15.18
CA ALA A 140 -12.34 14.92 15.55
C ALA A 140 -13.36 15.04 14.43
N TYR A 141 -13.44 16.21 13.78
CA TYR A 141 -14.27 16.40 12.60
C TYR A 141 -13.84 15.48 11.46
N GLU A 142 -12.56 15.45 11.10
CA GLU A 142 -12.02 14.57 10.05
C GLU A 142 -12.38 13.11 10.33
N GLU A 143 -12.15 12.60 11.55
CA GLU A 143 -12.34 11.19 11.89
C GLU A 143 -13.81 10.75 11.85
N VAL A 144 -14.74 11.57 12.38
CA VAL A 144 -16.18 11.24 12.40
C VAL A 144 -16.78 11.33 10.99
N ILE A 145 -16.37 12.33 10.21
CA ILE A 145 -16.89 12.60 8.86
C ILE A 145 -16.28 11.62 7.84
N ARG A 146 -15.00 11.25 7.98
CA ARG A 146 -14.28 10.33 7.07
C ARG A 146 -15.02 9.00 6.83
N ASN A 147 -15.70 8.47 7.84
CA ASN A 147 -16.31 7.15 7.78
C ASN A 147 -17.79 7.15 7.37
N THR A 148 -18.40 8.32 7.10
CA THR A 148 -19.87 8.43 7.07
C THR A 148 -20.46 8.99 5.79
N PHE A 149 -19.71 9.76 5.01
CA PHE A 149 -20.25 10.33 3.78
C PHE A 149 -19.97 9.45 2.56
N ASN A 150 -21.05 8.99 1.92
CA ASN A 150 -20.99 8.56 0.54
C ASN A 150 -20.54 9.74 -0.34
N LYS A 151 -19.81 9.46 -1.42
CA LYS A 151 -19.09 10.40 -2.32
C LYS A 151 -19.91 11.57 -2.92
N GLY A 152 -21.17 11.78 -2.54
CA GLY A 152 -22.07 12.80 -3.08
C GLY A 152 -22.42 13.97 -2.14
N ASP A 153 -22.46 13.77 -0.81
CA ASP A 153 -23.17 14.69 0.07
C ASP A 153 -22.26 15.67 0.83
N HIS A 154 -21.67 16.62 0.10
CA HIS A 154 -20.85 17.77 0.53
C HIS A 154 -19.37 17.58 0.17
N GLN A 155 -18.95 18.32 -0.86
CA GLN A 155 -17.60 18.38 -1.43
C GLN A 155 -16.62 19.11 -0.49
N GLN A 156 -16.49 18.64 0.76
CA GLN A 156 -15.57 19.18 1.74
C GLN A 156 -14.24 18.41 1.65
N PHE A 157 -13.21 19.05 1.10
CA PHE A 157 -11.89 18.44 0.93
C PHE A 157 -10.94 18.93 2.04
N PHE A 158 -10.40 18.01 2.83
CA PHE A 158 -9.42 18.35 3.87
C PHE A 158 -8.01 18.46 3.30
N THR A 159 -7.29 19.50 3.72
CA THR A 159 -5.86 19.62 3.44
C THR A 159 -5.06 18.79 4.46
N PRO A 160 -4.28 17.78 4.04
CA PRO A 160 -3.53 16.97 4.99
C PRO A 160 -2.53 17.80 5.82
N PRO A 161 -2.33 17.50 7.13
CA PRO A 161 -1.49 18.33 8.00
C PRO A 161 -0.04 18.53 7.51
N HIS A 162 0.57 17.51 6.89
CA HIS A 162 1.92 17.63 6.34
C HIS A 162 1.98 18.52 5.08
N ILE A 163 0.89 18.65 4.32
CA ILE A 163 0.78 19.61 3.21
C ILE A 163 0.63 21.03 3.76
N VAL A 164 -0.20 21.21 4.79
CA VAL A 164 -0.34 22.48 5.51
C VAL A 164 1.02 22.93 6.06
N ASP A 165 1.69 22.08 6.84
CA ASP A 165 2.99 22.38 7.46
C ASP A 165 4.07 22.68 6.40
N PHE A 166 4.04 22.01 5.24
CA PHE A 166 4.91 22.32 4.11
C PHE A 166 4.66 23.72 3.53
N ILE A 167 3.40 24.09 3.26
CA ILE A 167 3.04 25.41 2.70
C ILE A 167 3.41 26.52 3.69
N ILE A 168 3.08 26.35 4.98
CA ILE A 168 3.45 27.31 6.03
C ILE A 168 4.97 27.46 6.12
N SER A 169 5.71 26.36 6.11
CA SER A 169 7.18 26.38 6.14
C SER A 169 7.79 27.04 4.91
N ALA A 170 7.20 26.85 3.73
CA ALA A 170 7.64 27.46 2.48
C ALA A 170 7.33 28.97 2.46
N CYS A 171 6.18 29.38 3.01
CA CYS A 171 5.74 30.76 3.06
C CYS A 171 6.30 31.54 4.24
N LYS A 172 6.98 30.89 5.19
CA LYS A 172 7.53 31.50 6.41
C LYS A 172 8.28 32.83 6.19
N PRO A 173 9.10 33.03 5.15
CA PRO A 173 9.77 34.32 4.91
C PRO A 173 8.81 35.46 4.51
N TYR A 174 7.62 35.12 4.02
CA TYR A 174 6.64 36.04 3.45
C TYR A 174 5.47 36.33 4.40
N ILE A 175 5.19 35.42 5.33
CA ILE A 175 4.09 35.56 6.29
C ILE A 175 4.43 36.67 7.30
N LYS A 176 3.68 37.77 7.23
CA LYS A 176 3.72 38.90 8.16
C LYS A 176 2.39 39.65 8.13
N GLY A 177 2.14 40.47 9.15
CA GLY A 177 0.99 41.37 9.18
C GLY A 177 -0.35 40.63 9.34
N ASP A 178 -1.39 41.11 8.66
CA ASP A 178 -2.73 40.52 8.73
C ASP A 178 -2.86 39.35 7.75
N ILE A 179 -3.26 38.19 8.28
CA ILE A 179 -3.27 36.93 7.53
C ILE A 179 -4.70 36.42 7.43
N CYS A 180 -5.10 35.95 6.25
CA CYS A 180 -6.43 35.39 6.02
C CYS A 180 -6.39 34.00 5.38
N ASP A 181 -7.31 33.14 5.81
CA ASP A 181 -7.74 31.97 5.04
C ASP A 181 -9.22 32.16 4.62
N PRO A 182 -9.49 32.52 3.35
CA PRO A 182 -10.85 32.75 2.84
C PRO A 182 -11.66 31.48 2.59
N ALA A 183 -11.11 30.29 2.78
CA ALA A 183 -11.81 29.01 2.69
C ALA A 183 -11.31 28.10 3.81
N SER A 184 -11.49 28.58 5.04
CA SER A 184 -10.71 28.11 6.20
C SER A 184 -11.00 26.69 6.65
N GLY A 185 -12.19 26.14 6.38
CA GLY A 185 -12.62 24.86 6.91
C GLY A 185 -12.49 24.82 8.44
N THR A 186 -11.70 23.89 8.97
CA THR A 186 -11.43 23.80 10.42
C THR A 186 -10.32 24.75 10.90
N GLY A 187 -9.76 25.60 10.04
CA GLY A 187 -8.71 26.57 10.38
C GLY A 187 -7.29 26.01 10.38
N GLY A 188 -7.03 24.87 9.72
CA GLY A 188 -5.75 24.16 9.79
C GLY A 188 -4.52 25.00 9.38
N PHE A 189 -4.64 25.87 8.35
CA PHE A 189 -3.56 26.76 7.95
C PHE A 189 -3.21 27.78 9.04
N LEU A 190 -4.21 28.47 9.58
CA LEU A 190 -4.02 29.47 10.63
C LEU A 190 -3.49 28.84 11.92
N ALA A 191 -3.99 27.66 12.30
CA ALA A 191 -3.50 26.90 13.45
C ALA A 191 -2.01 26.54 13.28
N SER A 192 -1.62 26.13 12.07
CA SER A 192 -0.22 25.79 11.77
C SER A 192 0.70 27.02 11.83
N ILE A 193 0.24 28.22 11.51
CA ILE A 193 1.02 29.47 11.68
C ILE A 193 1.37 29.68 13.16
N VAL A 194 0.39 29.53 14.06
CA VAL A 194 0.59 29.65 15.51
C VAL A 194 1.54 28.57 16.02
N LYS A 195 1.33 27.31 15.60
CA LYS A 195 2.21 26.16 15.93
C LYS A 195 3.66 26.38 15.51
N HIS A 196 3.89 27.01 14.37
CA HIS A 196 5.24 27.32 13.86
C HIS A 196 5.86 28.58 14.48
N LYS A 197 5.15 29.26 15.40
CA LYS A 197 5.57 30.50 16.07
C LYS A 197 5.97 31.58 15.07
N ILE A 198 5.19 31.73 14.02
CA ILE A 198 5.38 32.79 13.02
C ILE A 198 4.74 34.07 13.57
N ASN A 199 5.40 35.21 13.37
CA ASN A 199 4.88 36.51 13.83
C ASN A 199 3.76 37.00 12.91
N TYR A 200 2.64 37.42 13.47
CA TYR A 200 1.47 37.93 12.76
C TYR A 200 0.81 39.07 13.55
N SER A 201 0.08 39.93 12.85
CA SER A 201 -0.70 41.03 13.47
C SER A 201 -2.12 40.60 13.80
N SER A 202 -2.79 39.91 12.87
CA SER A 202 -4.10 39.29 13.09
C SER A 202 -4.28 38.04 12.23
N LEU A 203 -5.12 37.11 12.68
CA LEU A 203 -5.51 35.92 11.93
C LEU A 203 -7.00 35.98 11.62
N THR A 204 -7.37 35.86 10.34
CA THR A 204 -8.77 35.90 9.90
C THR A 204 -9.16 34.61 9.19
N SER A 205 -10.19 33.93 9.68
CA SER A 205 -10.85 32.82 8.98
C SER A 205 -12.19 33.27 8.40
N ILE A 206 -12.48 32.86 7.17
CA ILE A 206 -13.79 33.05 6.53
C ILE A 206 -14.33 31.68 6.12
N GLU A 207 -15.58 31.39 6.44
CA GLU A 207 -16.21 30.11 6.16
C GLU A 207 -17.71 30.25 5.82
N ILE A 208 -18.19 29.43 4.89
CA ILE A 208 -19.60 29.41 4.45
C ILE A 208 -20.46 28.48 5.32
N ASP A 209 -19.86 27.51 6.00
CA ASP A 209 -20.54 26.60 6.92
C ASP A 209 -20.40 27.06 8.38
N GLU A 210 -21.52 27.25 9.08
CA GLU A 210 -21.56 27.78 10.46
C GLU A 210 -20.80 26.87 11.44
N ARG A 211 -20.85 25.54 11.23
CA ARG A 211 -20.19 24.56 12.10
C ARG A 211 -18.69 24.56 11.86
N LEU A 212 -18.23 24.58 10.61
CA LEU A 212 -16.81 24.69 10.30
C LEU A 212 -16.23 26.02 10.79
N SER A 213 -16.97 27.13 10.62
CA SER A 213 -16.62 28.42 11.20
C SER A 213 -16.44 28.33 12.72
N TRP A 214 -17.39 27.71 13.42
CA TRP A 214 -17.32 27.50 14.86
C TRP A 214 -16.11 26.63 15.27
N ILE A 215 -15.85 25.55 14.54
CA ILE A 215 -14.69 24.67 14.77
C ILE A 215 -13.39 25.42 14.54
N SER A 216 -13.28 26.23 13.48
CA SER A 216 -12.12 27.08 13.23
C SER A 216 -11.86 28.04 14.39
N GLY A 217 -12.90 28.71 14.89
CA GLY A 217 -12.78 29.61 16.04
C GLY A 217 -12.32 28.90 17.32
N ILE A 218 -12.88 27.71 17.61
CA ILE A 218 -12.40 26.88 18.73
C ILE A 218 -10.93 26.50 18.50
N ASN A 219 -10.57 26.05 17.30
CA ASN A 219 -9.23 25.59 16.99
C ASN A 219 -8.18 26.70 17.21
N MET A 220 -8.48 27.94 16.81
CA MET A 220 -7.62 29.10 17.08
C MET A 220 -7.44 29.33 18.59
N LEU A 221 -8.53 29.28 19.34
CA LEU A 221 -8.49 29.42 20.81
C LEU A 221 -7.67 28.31 21.47
N LEU A 222 -7.81 27.06 21.01
CA LEU A 222 -7.05 25.92 21.54
C LEU A 222 -5.55 26.04 21.25
N HIS A 223 -5.19 26.62 20.12
CA HIS A 223 -3.81 26.93 19.77
C HIS A 223 -3.25 28.20 20.41
N GLU A 224 -4.03 28.91 21.25
CA GLU A 224 -3.64 30.17 21.89
C GLU A 224 -3.27 31.24 20.86
N ALA A 225 -4.07 31.34 19.80
CA ALA A 225 -3.95 32.43 18.84
C ALA A 225 -4.27 33.77 19.50
N ASP A 226 -3.42 34.76 19.29
CA ASP A 226 -3.67 36.15 19.64
C ASP A 226 -4.43 36.84 18.50
N ASN A 227 -5.24 37.86 18.81
CA ASN A 227 -5.89 38.74 17.82
C ASN A 227 -6.47 38.01 16.57
N PHE A 228 -7.36 37.04 16.79
CA PHE A 228 -8.00 36.28 15.71
C PHE A 228 -9.48 36.66 15.51
N HIS A 229 -9.94 36.55 14.28
CA HIS A 229 -11.30 36.83 13.85
C HIS A 229 -11.83 35.68 12.99
N THR A 230 -13.09 35.31 13.19
CA THR A 230 -13.76 34.25 12.43
C THR A 230 -15.07 34.81 11.87
N PHE A 231 -15.21 34.77 10.54
CA PHE A 231 -16.38 35.26 9.82
C PHE A 231 -17.15 34.10 9.20
N PHE A 232 -18.39 33.93 9.65
CA PHE A 232 -19.37 33.06 9.01
C PHE A 232 -20.16 33.88 7.98
N ILE A 233 -20.05 33.52 6.69
CA ILE A 233 -20.71 34.19 5.56
C ILE A 233 -21.56 33.15 4.81
N PRO A 234 -22.85 32.97 5.13
CA PRO A 234 -23.67 31.86 4.61
C PRO A 234 -23.97 31.98 3.10
N ASN A 235 -24.12 33.19 2.58
CA ASN A 235 -24.62 33.44 1.23
C ASN A 235 -23.49 33.53 0.21
N GLY A 236 -22.85 32.40 -0.11
CA GLY A 236 -21.76 32.34 -1.09
C GLY A 236 -20.35 32.52 -0.51
N GLY A 237 -20.23 32.62 0.82
CA GLY A 237 -18.94 32.71 1.50
C GLY A 237 -18.13 33.92 1.04
N THR A 238 -16.82 33.73 0.92
CA THR A 238 -15.89 34.76 0.45
C THR A 238 -16.17 35.27 -0.96
N LEU A 239 -16.94 34.54 -1.78
CA LEU A 239 -17.30 35.00 -3.12
C LEU A 239 -18.45 36.02 -3.14
N SER A 240 -19.14 36.21 -2.02
CA SER A 240 -20.29 37.11 -1.92
C SER A 240 -19.88 38.58 -1.80
N ASN A 241 -20.86 39.48 -1.93
CA ASN A 241 -20.67 40.91 -1.73
C ASN A 241 -20.41 41.27 -0.26
N GLU A 242 -20.81 40.44 0.70
CA GLU A 242 -20.57 40.68 2.13
C GLU A 242 -19.06 40.69 2.44
N ALA A 243 -18.27 39.90 1.71
CA ALA A 243 -16.81 39.87 1.85
C ALA A 243 -16.11 41.13 1.29
N ASN A 244 -16.81 42.02 0.56
CA ASN A 244 -16.22 43.22 -0.04
C ASN A 244 -15.67 44.20 1.02
N GLN A 245 -16.24 44.19 2.23
CA GLN A 245 -15.75 45.00 3.36
C GLN A 245 -14.32 44.66 3.79
N LEU A 246 -13.82 43.48 3.41
CA LEU A 246 -12.48 42.98 3.74
C LEU A 246 -11.47 43.18 2.61
N PHE A 247 -11.82 43.95 1.57
CA PHE A 247 -10.91 44.24 0.47
C PHE A 247 -9.70 45.04 0.92
N SER A 248 -8.53 44.67 0.39
CA SER A 248 -7.23 45.27 0.72
C SER A 248 -6.91 45.25 2.23
N SER A 249 -7.36 44.21 2.94
CA SER A 249 -7.19 44.08 4.39
C SER A 249 -6.09 43.10 4.81
N PHE A 250 -5.50 42.33 3.88
CA PHE A 250 -4.55 41.28 4.26
C PHE A 250 -3.20 41.39 3.56
N ASP A 251 -2.13 41.13 4.30
CA ASP A 251 -0.76 41.07 3.79
C ASP A 251 -0.44 39.66 3.27
N THR A 252 -1.05 38.62 3.84
CA THR A 252 -0.85 37.24 3.42
C THR A 252 -2.17 36.48 3.36
N ILE A 253 -2.38 35.73 2.29
CA ILE A 253 -3.47 34.76 2.16
C ILE A 253 -2.88 33.37 1.93
N ILE A 254 -3.31 32.39 2.73
CA ILE A 254 -2.94 30.99 2.58
C ILE A 254 -4.22 30.16 2.58
N THR A 255 -4.49 29.42 1.51
CA THR A 255 -5.81 28.79 1.36
C THR A 255 -5.83 27.59 0.42
N ASN A 256 -6.82 26.72 0.64
CA ASN A 256 -7.20 25.64 -0.26
C ASN A 256 -8.69 25.80 -0.63
N PRO A 257 -9.00 26.48 -1.74
CA PRO A 257 -10.38 26.67 -2.19
C PRO A 257 -11.05 25.34 -2.57
N PRO A 258 -12.40 25.27 -2.60
CA PRO A 258 -13.11 24.05 -2.96
C PRO A 258 -12.80 23.60 -4.40
N PHE A 259 -12.52 22.30 -4.57
CA PHE A 259 -12.31 21.70 -5.89
C PHE A 259 -13.63 21.38 -6.60
N GLY A 260 -13.64 21.49 -7.93
CA GLY A 260 -14.65 20.82 -8.78
C GLY A 260 -16.10 21.31 -8.70
N SER A 261 -16.45 22.25 -7.83
CA SER A 261 -17.78 22.88 -7.81
C SER A 261 -17.84 24.14 -8.68
N ASP A 262 -18.93 24.25 -9.42
CA ASP A 262 -19.27 25.48 -10.13
C ASP A 262 -20.09 26.41 -9.23
N PHE A 263 -19.95 27.70 -9.50
CA PHE A 263 -20.74 28.79 -8.94
C PHE A 263 -21.59 29.37 -10.07
N ALA A 264 -22.91 29.44 -9.87
CA ALA A 264 -23.89 29.71 -10.92
C ALA A 264 -24.83 30.88 -10.59
N ASP A 265 -24.52 31.67 -9.55
CA ASP A 265 -25.29 32.88 -9.25
C ASP A 265 -24.86 34.02 -10.20
N SER A 266 -25.72 34.37 -11.15
CA SER A 266 -25.40 35.29 -12.24
C SER A 266 -25.09 36.70 -11.74
N GLU A 267 -25.82 37.20 -10.75
CA GLU A 267 -25.61 38.55 -10.20
C GLU A 267 -24.22 38.68 -9.57
N THR A 268 -23.84 37.72 -8.72
CA THR A 268 -22.49 37.69 -8.15
C THR A 268 -21.44 37.43 -9.23
N LEU A 269 -21.67 36.55 -10.21
CA LEU A 269 -20.71 36.28 -11.29
C LEU A 269 -20.35 37.53 -12.10
N ASP A 270 -21.31 38.41 -12.38
CA ASP A 270 -21.07 39.65 -13.12
C ASP A 270 -20.24 40.68 -12.33
N THR A 271 -20.07 40.50 -11.01
CA THR A 271 -19.13 41.30 -10.22
C THR A 271 -17.66 40.88 -10.41
N PHE A 272 -17.41 39.69 -10.97
CA PHE A 272 -16.06 39.16 -11.22
C PHE A 272 -15.70 39.29 -12.70
N LYS A 273 -14.48 39.74 -13.01
CA LYS A 273 -13.96 39.75 -14.39
C LYS A 273 -13.85 38.34 -14.97
N LEU A 274 -13.50 37.35 -14.16
CA LEU A 274 -13.40 35.94 -14.58
C LEU A 274 -14.75 35.20 -14.59
N GLY A 275 -15.79 35.82 -14.04
CA GLY A 275 -17.16 35.30 -13.98
C GLY A 275 -18.13 35.95 -14.96
N SER A 276 -17.93 37.23 -15.28
CA SER A 276 -18.89 38.03 -16.04
C SER A 276 -19.17 37.47 -17.43
N GLY A 277 -20.45 37.48 -17.82
CA GLY A 277 -20.93 36.94 -19.09
C GLY A 277 -20.93 35.40 -19.16
N ARG A 278 -20.78 34.70 -18.03
CA ARG A 278 -20.85 33.23 -17.95
C ARG A 278 -22.04 32.79 -17.10
N THR A 279 -22.66 31.66 -17.46
CA THR A 279 -23.75 31.05 -16.69
C THR A 279 -23.26 30.33 -15.43
N ALA A 280 -22.03 29.81 -15.48
CA ALA A 280 -21.39 29.15 -14.35
C ALA A 280 -19.86 29.25 -14.47
N ARG A 281 -19.17 29.27 -13.33
CA ARG A 281 -17.71 29.27 -13.27
C ARG A 281 -17.21 28.46 -12.07
N ARG A 282 -16.14 27.70 -12.25
CA ARG A 282 -15.50 26.95 -11.15
C ARG A 282 -15.14 27.88 -9.99
N ARG A 283 -15.53 27.52 -8.77
CA ARG A 283 -15.26 28.32 -7.56
C ARG A 283 -13.78 28.65 -7.40
N GLY A 284 -12.91 27.65 -7.56
CA GLY A 284 -11.45 27.86 -7.48
C GLY A 284 -10.92 28.96 -8.40
N ILE A 285 -11.56 29.23 -9.55
CA ILE A 285 -11.18 30.34 -10.44
C ILE A 285 -11.58 31.70 -9.84
N LEU A 286 -12.81 31.80 -9.32
CA LEU A 286 -13.30 33.03 -8.69
C LEU A 286 -12.53 33.35 -7.41
N PHE A 287 -12.08 32.34 -6.68
CA PHE A 287 -11.23 32.50 -5.50
C PHE A 287 -9.89 33.18 -5.83
N ILE A 288 -9.31 32.96 -7.01
CA ILE A 288 -8.07 33.65 -7.42
C ILE A 288 -8.30 35.15 -7.51
N GLU A 289 -9.37 35.57 -8.19
CA GLU A 289 -9.73 36.99 -8.31
C GLU A 289 -10.16 37.59 -6.97
N ARG A 290 -10.87 36.83 -6.14
CA ARG A 290 -11.27 37.27 -4.80
C ARG A 290 -10.05 37.46 -3.88
N CYS A 291 -9.11 36.52 -3.87
CA CYS A 291 -7.87 36.65 -3.08
C CYS A 291 -7.06 37.87 -3.53
N HIS A 292 -7.02 38.16 -4.83
CA HIS A 292 -6.41 39.40 -5.34
C HIS A 292 -7.05 40.67 -4.75
N ALA A 293 -8.39 40.71 -4.65
CA ALA A 293 -9.11 41.86 -4.09
C ALA A 293 -8.92 42.00 -2.56
N LEU A 294 -8.83 40.88 -1.85
CA LEU A 294 -8.60 40.82 -0.41
C LEU A 294 -7.16 41.24 -0.02
N LEU A 295 -6.17 40.98 -0.88
CA LEU A 295 -4.78 41.34 -0.63
C LEU A 295 -4.52 42.83 -0.76
N ARG A 296 -3.71 43.36 0.17
CA ARG A 296 -3.00 44.63 0.03
C ARG A 296 -1.99 44.56 -1.11
N GLU A 297 -1.58 45.72 -1.59
CA GLU A 297 -0.46 45.82 -2.54
C GLU A 297 0.79 45.11 -1.99
N ARG A 298 1.49 44.37 -2.86
CA ARG A 298 2.64 43.51 -2.49
C ARG A 298 2.31 42.36 -1.53
N GLY A 299 1.04 42.14 -1.20
CA GLY A 299 0.61 41.01 -0.38
C GLY A 299 0.86 39.66 -1.06
N VAL A 300 0.99 38.60 -0.27
CA VAL A 300 1.40 37.27 -0.74
C VAL A 300 0.24 36.29 -0.70
N LEU A 301 0.07 35.52 -1.76
CA LEU A 301 -0.91 34.45 -1.90
C LEU A 301 -0.21 33.10 -2.02
N ALA A 302 -0.53 32.18 -1.12
CA ALA A 302 -0.25 30.76 -1.27
C ALA A 302 -1.56 30.00 -1.45
N ILE A 303 -1.77 29.43 -2.63
CA ILE A 303 -3.06 28.85 -3.02
C ILE A 303 -2.87 27.48 -3.66
N ILE A 304 -3.72 26.52 -3.27
CA ILE A 304 -3.78 25.20 -3.92
C ILE A 304 -4.82 25.27 -5.04
N LEU A 305 -4.45 24.86 -6.25
CA LEU A 305 -5.31 24.90 -7.44
C LEU A 305 -5.28 23.57 -8.20
N ASP A 306 -6.39 23.25 -8.87
CA ASP A 306 -6.47 22.16 -9.85
C ASP A 306 -5.48 22.40 -11.00
N GLU A 307 -4.78 21.35 -11.41
CA GLU A 307 -3.80 21.37 -12.49
C GLU A 307 -4.43 21.82 -13.84
N GLY A 308 -5.74 21.58 -14.03
CA GLY A 308 -6.48 22.06 -15.19
C GLY A 308 -6.48 23.58 -15.34
N VAL A 309 -6.44 24.36 -14.24
CA VAL A 309 -6.35 25.82 -14.28
C VAL A 309 -5.01 26.28 -14.90
N LEU A 310 -3.94 25.51 -14.68
CA LEU A 310 -2.58 25.86 -15.10
C LEU A 310 -2.29 25.46 -16.56
N ASN A 311 -2.98 24.44 -17.10
CA ASN A 311 -2.64 23.87 -18.42
C ASN A 311 -3.76 23.77 -19.46
N LEU A 312 -5.06 23.84 -19.09
CA LEU A 312 -6.15 23.66 -20.05
C LEU A 312 -6.56 24.98 -20.71
N SER A 313 -6.97 24.92 -21.98
CA SER A 313 -7.30 26.11 -22.79
C SER A 313 -8.50 26.91 -22.27
N HIS A 314 -9.47 26.28 -21.59
CA HIS A 314 -10.64 26.97 -21.03
C HIS A 314 -10.32 27.89 -19.83
N ALA A 315 -9.08 27.84 -19.32
CA ALA A 315 -8.57 28.68 -18.24
C ALA A 315 -7.50 29.68 -18.70
N THR A 316 -7.33 29.90 -20.01
CA THR A 316 -6.36 30.87 -20.56
C THR A 316 -6.65 32.30 -20.05
N ASP A 317 -7.91 32.68 -19.86
CA ASP A 317 -8.29 33.97 -19.27
C ASP A 317 -7.83 34.12 -17.82
N VAL A 318 -7.89 33.02 -17.04
CA VAL A 318 -7.40 32.97 -15.66
C VAL A 318 -5.89 33.17 -15.61
N ARG A 319 -5.13 32.50 -16.50
CA ARG A 319 -3.66 32.65 -16.53
C ARG A 319 -3.22 34.03 -16.99
N LYS A 320 -3.96 34.65 -17.93
CA LYS A 320 -3.78 36.08 -18.27
C LYS A 320 -4.07 36.98 -17.08
N PHE A 321 -5.11 36.68 -16.29
CA PHE A 321 -5.39 37.41 -15.05
C PHE A 321 -4.24 37.26 -14.04
N ILE A 322 -3.73 36.04 -13.81
CA ILE A 322 -2.58 35.80 -12.92
C ILE A 322 -1.37 36.60 -13.41
N SER A 323 -1.00 36.46 -14.68
CA SER A 323 0.17 37.16 -15.26
C SER A 323 0.07 38.70 -15.15
N ARG A 324 -1.13 39.27 -15.27
CA ARG A 324 -1.35 40.72 -15.16
C ARG A 324 -1.31 41.24 -13.73
N ASN A 325 -1.84 40.48 -12.77
CA ASN A 325 -2.10 40.97 -11.42
C ASN A 325 -1.13 40.42 -10.35
N PHE A 326 -0.40 39.34 -10.66
CA PHE A 326 0.49 38.68 -9.71
C PHE A 326 1.90 38.46 -10.30
N ASN A 327 2.90 38.53 -9.43
CA ASN A 327 4.23 37.99 -9.63
C ASN A 327 4.23 36.55 -9.11
N LEU A 328 4.45 35.59 -10.00
CA LEU A 328 4.56 34.18 -9.63
C LEU A 328 5.96 33.93 -9.05
N GLU A 329 6.06 33.25 -7.91
CA GLU A 329 7.34 32.96 -7.24
C GLU A 329 7.65 31.45 -7.28
N ALA A 330 6.62 30.61 -7.08
CA ALA A 330 6.77 29.16 -7.14
C ALA A 330 5.52 28.44 -7.68
N VAL A 331 5.76 27.32 -8.37
CA VAL A 331 4.75 26.32 -8.74
C VAL A 331 5.23 24.95 -8.30
N ILE A 332 4.53 24.33 -7.36
CA ILE A 332 4.87 23.03 -6.79
C ILE A 332 3.76 22.04 -7.13
N ASN A 333 4.02 21.13 -8.07
CA ASN A 333 3.08 20.12 -8.52
C ASN A 333 2.95 18.97 -7.50
N LEU A 334 1.72 18.62 -7.15
CA LEU A 334 1.38 17.57 -6.18
C LEU A 334 0.78 16.33 -6.88
N PRO A 335 1.03 15.12 -6.35
CA PRO A 335 0.49 13.89 -6.92
C PRO A 335 -1.01 13.74 -6.61
N GLU A 336 -1.71 12.97 -7.45
CA GLU A 336 -3.15 12.66 -7.31
C GLU A 336 -3.53 12.13 -5.91
N THR A 337 -2.62 11.39 -5.27
CA THR A 337 -2.84 10.78 -3.96
C THR A 337 -2.92 11.79 -2.80
N THR A 338 -2.63 13.07 -3.05
CA THR A 338 -2.56 14.09 -1.99
C THR A 338 -3.89 14.30 -1.29
N PHE A 339 -5.00 14.37 -2.04
CA PHE A 339 -6.34 14.63 -1.49
C PHE A 339 -7.24 13.40 -1.50
N MET A 340 -6.73 12.23 -1.89
CA MET A 340 -7.49 10.98 -1.84
C MET A 340 -7.75 10.55 -0.38
N PRO A 341 -8.90 9.91 -0.07
CA PRO A 341 -9.95 9.49 -1.01
C PRO A 341 -10.96 10.60 -1.33
N TYR A 342 -10.83 11.79 -0.74
CA TYR A 342 -11.77 12.89 -0.89
C TYR A 342 -11.82 13.41 -2.33
N ALA A 343 -10.65 13.67 -2.93
CA ALA A 343 -10.50 14.13 -4.31
C ALA A 343 -9.47 13.29 -5.10
N THR A 344 -9.73 13.07 -6.39
CA THR A 344 -8.79 12.45 -7.34
C THR A 344 -8.18 13.49 -8.29
N VAL A 345 -7.95 14.70 -7.79
CA VAL A 345 -7.56 15.86 -8.59
C VAL A 345 -6.04 16.07 -8.47
N ASN A 346 -5.33 16.07 -9.60
CA ASN A 346 -3.96 16.59 -9.62
C ASN A 346 -4.00 18.08 -9.33
N SER A 347 -3.17 18.52 -8.39
CA SER A 347 -3.19 19.89 -7.90
C SER A 347 -1.79 20.47 -7.85
N SER A 348 -1.68 21.78 -7.83
CA SER A 348 -0.42 22.50 -7.66
C SER A 348 -0.56 23.58 -6.60
N ILE A 349 0.50 23.80 -5.82
CA ILE A 349 0.63 24.94 -4.92
C ILE A 349 1.27 26.07 -5.71
N LEU A 350 0.62 27.23 -5.73
CA LEU A 350 1.20 28.45 -6.28
C LEU A 350 1.53 29.40 -5.13
N ILE A 351 2.74 29.94 -5.15
CA ILE A 351 3.16 31.05 -4.28
C ILE A 351 3.35 32.25 -5.19
N MET A 352 2.64 33.34 -4.92
CA MET A 352 2.65 34.55 -5.75
C MET A 352 2.49 35.82 -4.91
N SER A 353 2.95 36.96 -5.39
CA SER A 353 2.77 38.27 -4.75
C SER A 353 1.94 39.20 -5.64
N LYS A 354 1.05 40.00 -5.04
CA LYS A 354 0.23 40.97 -5.77
C LYS A 354 1.12 42.08 -6.34
N LYS A 355 0.96 42.37 -7.63
CA LYS A 355 1.77 43.38 -8.32
C LYS A 355 1.40 44.79 -7.88
N ALA A 356 2.37 45.48 -7.28
CA ALA A 356 2.30 46.93 -7.06
C ALA A 356 2.87 47.74 -8.24
N ASP A 357 3.83 47.15 -8.98
CA ASP A 357 4.52 47.74 -10.13
C ASP A 357 4.59 46.71 -11.28
N ASN A 358 4.87 47.15 -12.51
CA ASN A 358 5.05 46.27 -13.68
C ASN A 358 6.36 45.43 -13.66
N ILE A 359 7.10 45.44 -12.56
CA ILE A 359 8.34 44.68 -12.43
C ILE A 359 7.98 43.22 -12.15
N SER A 360 8.19 42.36 -13.15
CA SER A 360 8.06 40.91 -12.97
C SER A 360 9.38 40.31 -12.56
N ASN A 361 9.37 39.40 -11.58
CA ASN A 361 10.43 38.41 -11.44
C ASN A 361 10.27 37.41 -12.60
N PRO A 362 11.24 37.28 -13.52
CA PRO A 362 11.15 36.30 -14.59
C PRO A 362 11.37 34.89 -14.04
N ASN A 363 12.28 34.74 -13.08
CA ASN A 363 12.74 33.43 -12.60
C ASN A 363 11.76 32.86 -11.57
N ILE A 364 11.12 31.76 -11.94
CA ILE A 364 10.13 31.08 -11.10
C ILE A 364 10.66 29.71 -10.70
N PHE A 365 10.46 29.37 -9.43
CA PHE A 365 10.82 28.06 -8.90
C PHE A 365 9.74 27.03 -9.25
N PHE A 366 10.13 25.95 -9.93
CA PHE A 366 9.27 24.82 -10.23
C PHE A 366 9.73 23.59 -9.47
N ALA A 367 8.79 22.88 -8.86
CA ALA A 367 9.05 21.58 -8.26
C ALA A 367 7.90 20.60 -8.51
N LYS A 368 8.20 19.31 -8.45
CA LYS A 368 7.22 18.23 -8.52
C LYS A 368 7.47 17.22 -7.43
N ALA A 369 6.45 16.94 -6.62
CA ALA A 369 6.43 15.84 -5.67
C ALA A 369 5.84 14.60 -6.35
N ASP A 370 6.57 13.49 -6.36
CA ASP A 370 6.03 12.20 -6.81
C ASP A 370 5.32 11.48 -5.65
N LYS A 371 5.70 11.81 -4.41
CA LYS A 371 5.12 11.28 -3.17
C LYS A 371 5.01 12.37 -2.12
N VAL A 372 3.92 12.32 -1.36
CA VAL A 372 3.65 13.27 -0.26
C VAL A 372 3.44 12.62 1.10
N GLY A 373 3.57 11.29 1.19
CA GLY A 373 3.29 10.55 2.43
C GLY A 373 1.82 10.14 2.60
N ARG A 374 1.05 10.00 1.51
CA ARG A 374 -0.33 9.49 1.53
C ARG A 374 -0.57 8.35 0.56
N LYS A 375 -1.36 7.38 1.00
CA LYS A 375 -1.92 6.28 0.21
C LYS A 375 -3.25 6.68 -0.43
N THR A 376 -3.72 5.88 -1.39
CA THR A 376 -5.00 6.10 -2.11
C THR A 376 -6.23 6.00 -1.21
N ASN A 377 -6.15 5.29 -0.08
CA ASN A 377 -7.22 5.21 0.91
C ASN A 377 -7.20 6.38 1.93
N GLY A 378 -6.23 7.30 1.81
CA GLY A 378 -6.07 8.46 2.69
C GLY A 378 -5.21 8.23 3.93
N ASP A 379 -4.74 7.02 4.16
CA ASP A 379 -3.82 6.74 5.26
C ASP A 379 -2.42 7.29 4.97
N GLU A 380 -1.64 7.46 6.04
CA GLU A 380 -0.24 7.82 5.93
C GLU A 380 0.56 6.72 5.19
N ASP A 381 1.39 7.17 4.25
CA ASP A 381 2.37 6.32 3.60
C ASP A 381 3.69 6.43 4.35
N ILE A 382 4.00 5.39 5.13
CA ILE A 382 5.11 5.36 6.08
C ILE A 382 6.15 4.35 5.60
N ASN A 383 7.40 4.78 5.62
CA ASN A 383 8.57 3.91 5.52
C ASN A 383 9.18 3.72 6.91
N TYR A 384 9.70 2.53 7.19
CA TYR A 384 10.46 2.24 8.39
C TYR A 384 11.95 2.17 8.05
N ASP A 385 12.79 2.79 8.87
CA ASP A 385 14.24 2.63 8.76
C ASP A 385 14.71 1.31 9.39
N GLU A 386 16.01 1.02 9.27
CA GLU A 386 16.65 -0.20 9.81
C GLU A 386 16.52 -0.35 11.34
N ARG A 387 16.21 0.75 12.05
CA ARG A 387 16.01 0.78 13.50
C ARG A 387 14.52 0.67 13.88
N GLY A 388 13.63 0.56 12.89
CA GLY A 388 12.18 0.48 13.07
C GLY A 388 11.51 1.84 13.29
N LYS A 389 12.20 2.96 13.06
CA LYS A 389 11.59 4.29 13.18
C LYS A 389 10.83 4.63 11.90
N SER A 390 9.59 5.06 12.06
CA SER A 390 8.71 5.49 10.97
C SER A 390 9.06 6.90 10.46
N HIS A 391 8.95 7.09 9.15
CA HIS A 391 8.94 8.41 8.50
C HIS A 391 7.97 8.40 7.31
N LEU A 392 7.38 9.56 7.01
CA LEU A 392 6.51 9.69 5.84
C LEU A 392 7.32 9.54 4.55
N ASN A 393 6.79 8.73 3.63
CA ASN A 393 7.31 8.53 2.27
C ASN A 393 6.98 9.78 1.42
N SER A 394 7.75 10.85 1.57
CA SER A 394 7.43 12.19 1.04
C SER A 394 8.65 12.92 0.47
N ASP A 395 8.48 13.56 -0.69
CA ASP A 395 9.50 14.38 -1.34
C ASP A 395 9.48 15.84 -0.84
N LEU A 396 8.44 16.23 -0.10
CA LEU A 396 8.23 17.59 0.40
C LEU A 396 9.42 18.15 1.21
N PRO A 397 10.12 17.38 2.07
CA PRO A 397 11.29 17.90 2.78
C PRO A 397 12.45 18.29 1.86
N LEU A 398 12.64 17.57 0.75
CA LEU A 398 13.67 17.89 -0.25
C LEU A 398 13.28 19.14 -1.04
N ILE A 399 12.02 19.23 -1.46
CA ILE A 399 11.48 20.41 -2.16
C ILE A 399 11.57 21.65 -1.27
N LEU A 400 11.23 21.54 0.02
CA LEU A 400 11.30 22.65 0.97
C LEU A 400 12.73 23.16 1.13
N LYS A 401 13.72 22.27 1.25
CA LYS A 401 15.14 22.64 1.31
C LYS A 401 15.60 23.36 0.05
N ALA A 402 15.19 22.85 -1.12
CA ALA A 402 15.49 23.46 -2.41
C ALA A 402 14.88 24.85 -2.56
N TRP A 403 13.61 25.02 -2.17
CA TRP A 403 12.91 26.30 -2.12
C TRP A 403 13.60 27.29 -1.18
N GLN A 404 13.94 26.88 0.05
CA GLN A 404 14.65 27.74 1.01
C GLN A 404 16.02 28.17 0.48
N ARG A 405 16.73 27.29 -0.23
CA ARG A 405 18.00 27.62 -0.89
C ARG A 405 17.78 28.65 -2.00
N TYR A 406 16.73 28.49 -2.80
CA TYR A 406 16.35 29.45 -3.83
C TYR A 406 16.01 30.82 -3.23
N CYS A 407 15.14 30.89 -2.22
CA CYS A 407 14.82 32.14 -1.51
C CYS A 407 16.07 32.86 -0.98
N LYS A 408 17.07 32.11 -0.51
CA LYS A 408 18.28 32.68 0.10
C LYS A 408 19.34 33.11 -0.91
N TYR A 409 19.53 32.36 -1.99
CA TYR A 409 20.66 32.54 -2.91
C TYR A 409 20.26 32.84 -4.37
N GLY A 410 18.97 32.82 -4.69
CA GLY A 410 18.44 32.97 -6.05
C GLY A 410 18.80 31.82 -6.99
N LYS A 411 19.34 30.71 -6.47
CA LYS A 411 19.82 29.56 -7.26
C LYS A 411 19.52 28.24 -6.56
N VAL A 412 19.23 27.22 -7.37
CA VAL A 412 19.06 25.83 -6.93
C VAL A 412 19.75 24.89 -7.91
N GLU A 413 20.17 23.74 -7.43
CA GLU A 413 20.63 22.66 -8.31
C GLU A 413 19.44 22.15 -9.12
N THR A 414 19.56 22.21 -10.44
CA THR A 414 18.50 21.80 -11.36
C THR A 414 18.49 20.28 -11.49
N SER A 415 17.31 19.69 -11.43
CA SER A 415 17.05 18.27 -11.58
C SER A 415 15.74 18.06 -12.34
N GLU A 416 15.41 16.81 -12.68
CA GLU A 416 14.17 16.46 -13.38
C GLU A 416 12.89 16.93 -12.65
N ASN A 417 12.94 17.01 -11.31
CA ASN A 417 11.80 17.38 -10.47
C ASN A 417 11.90 18.79 -9.86
N ILE A 418 13.02 19.51 -10.02
CA ILE A 418 13.24 20.84 -9.43
C ILE A 418 14.06 21.70 -10.40
N TYR A 419 13.55 22.86 -10.79
CA TYR A 419 14.26 23.78 -11.67
C TYR A 419 13.80 25.23 -11.47
N ILE A 420 14.56 26.17 -12.04
CA ILE A 420 14.18 27.59 -12.12
C ILE A 420 14.16 27.97 -13.60
N THR A 421 13.17 28.73 -14.02
CA THR A 421 13.13 29.21 -15.41
C THR A 421 12.43 30.56 -15.53
N ASP A 422 12.76 31.26 -16.60
CA ASP A 422 12.05 32.46 -17.05
C ASP A 422 10.85 32.07 -17.91
N ILE A 423 9.65 32.14 -17.31
CA ILE A 423 8.41 31.75 -18.00
C ILE A 423 8.08 32.67 -19.18
N TYR A 424 8.54 33.93 -19.18
CA TYR A 424 8.26 34.89 -20.24
C TYR A 424 9.16 34.61 -21.45
N SER A 425 10.42 34.25 -21.22
CA SER A 425 11.33 33.80 -22.28
C SER A 425 10.87 32.50 -22.94
N ASN A 426 10.18 31.63 -22.18
CA ASN A 426 9.68 30.34 -22.65
C ASN A 426 8.36 30.41 -23.42
N LEU A 427 7.61 31.51 -23.31
CA LEU A 427 6.39 31.73 -24.09
C LEU A 427 6.80 32.20 -25.49
N SER A 428 6.64 31.34 -26.50
CA SER A 428 6.86 31.77 -27.88
C SER A 428 5.77 32.74 -28.34
N TYR A 429 6.04 33.53 -29.39
CA TYR A 429 5.03 34.40 -30.02
C TYR A 429 3.75 33.65 -30.48
N GLN A 430 3.80 32.32 -30.60
CA GLN A 430 2.67 31.47 -30.99
C GLN A 430 1.93 30.85 -29.79
N ASP A 431 2.49 30.93 -28.58
CA ASP A 431 1.92 30.32 -27.36
C ASP A 431 0.87 31.23 -26.71
N ASN A 432 -0.36 31.22 -27.26
CA ASN A 432 -1.46 32.06 -26.80
C ASN A 432 -2.17 31.60 -25.52
N ASP A 433 -1.77 30.45 -24.96
CA ASP A 433 -2.43 29.81 -23.82
C ASP A 433 -1.87 30.23 -22.45
N TYR A 434 -0.74 30.94 -22.37
CA TYR A 434 -0.16 31.45 -21.12
C TYR A 434 0.02 30.36 -20.04
N ARG A 435 0.40 29.13 -20.43
CA ARG A 435 0.54 28.01 -19.49
C ARG A 435 1.57 28.32 -18.40
N ILE A 436 1.30 27.90 -17.18
CA ILE A 436 2.18 28.11 -15.99
C ILE A 436 2.41 26.80 -15.21
N ASP A 437 2.13 25.64 -15.82
CA ASP A 437 2.35 24.34 -15.20
C ASP A 437 3.80 23.86 -15.30
N PHE A 438 4.14 22.91 -14.42
CA PHE A 438 5.46 22.31 -14.30
C PHE A 438 5.97 21.64 -15.59
N GLN A 439 5.11 21.07 -16.43
CA GLN A 439 5.58 20.37 -17.63
C GLN A 439 5.92 21.33 -18.77
N PHE A 440 5.14 22.41 -18.92
CA PHE A 440 5.30 23.37 -20.00
C PHE A 440 6.64 24.10 -19.97
N HIS A 441 7.09 24.45 -18.76
CA HIS A 441 8.26 25.29 -18.51
C HIS A 441 9.56 24.51 -18.25
N HIS A 442 9.55 23.20 -18.45
CA HIS A 442 10.71 22.38 -18.13
C HIS A 442 11.93 22.70 -19.03
N PRO A 443 13.16 22.80 -18.47
CA PRO A 443 14.37 23.19 -19.21
C PRO A 443 14.69 22.32 -20.43
N SER A 444 14.26 21.05 -20.41
CA SER A 444 14.44 20.12 -21.53
C SER A 444 13.91 20.65 -22.87
N ARG A 445 12.92 21.57 -22.87
CA ARG A 445 12.46 22.23 -24.11
C ARG A 445 13.57 23.08 -24.73
N ILE A 446 14.20 23.93 -23.93
CA ILE A 446 15.30 24.80 -24.35
C ILE A 446 16.51 23.94 -24.75
N ASP A 447 16.83 22.90 -23.98
CA ASP A 447 17.95 22.02 -24.28
C ASP A 447 17.77 21.32 -25.64
N SER A 448 16.57 20.82 -25.93
CA SER A 448 16.24 20.28 -27.26
C SER A 448 16.33 21.35 -28.36
N GLN A 449 15.86 22.58 -28.13
CA GLN A 449 15.96 23.67 -29.11
C GLN A 449 17.42 24.07 -29.40
N LYS A 450 18.29 24.08 -28.39
CA LYS A 450 19.73 24.29 -28.56
C LYS A 450 20.37 23.17 -29.39
N LEU A 451 19.97 21.92 -29.14
CA LEU A 451 20.45 20.78 -29.93
C LEU A 451 19.98 20.85 -31.39
N ILE A 452 18.75 21.32 -31.64
CA ILE A 452 18.23 21.56 -33.00
C ILE A 452 19.04 22.67 -33.68
N SER A 453 19.20 23.83 -33.05
CA SER A 453 19.91 24.97 -33.66
C SER A 453 21.39 24.71 -33.92
N ASN A 454 22.04 23.93 -33.06
CA ASN A 454 23.45 23.53 -33.23
C ASN A 454 23.62 22.23 -34.03
N CYS A 455 22.54 21.67 -34.59
CA CYS A 455 22.61 20.42 -35.32
C CYS A 455 23.37 20.60 -36.63
N ILE A 456 24.48 19.87 -36.80
CA ILE A 456 25.28 19.88 -38.02
C ILE A 456 24.70 19.00 -39.14
N TYR A 457 23.67 18.21 -38.84
CA TYR A 457 23.02 17.30 -39.78
C TYR A 457 21.73 17.92 -40.33
N PRO A 458 21.30 17.55 -41.55
CA PRO A 458 20.00 17.93 -42.07
C PRO A 458 18.88 17.55 -41.10
N LEU A 459 18.04 18.53 -40.75
CA LEU A 459 16.89 18.31 -39.88
C LEU A 459 15.64 18.08 -40.72
N LYS A 460 14.91 17.01 -40.42
CA LYS A 460 13.66 16.64 -41.10
C LYS A 460 12.53 16.48 -40.10
N ARG A 461 11.31 16.87 -40.47
CA ARG A 461 10.13 16.57 -39.65
C ARG A 461 9.83 15.08 -39.70
N LEU A 462 9.27 14.54 -38.62
CA LEU A 462 8.94 13.12 -38.53
C LEU A 462 8.00 12.66 -39.67
N ASP A 463 7.06 13.50 -40.11
CA ASP A 463 6.17 13.17 -41.24
C ASP A 463 6.80 13.34 -42.64
N GLU A 464 7.97 13.99 -42.73
CA GLU A 464 8.76 13.99 -43.96
C GLU A 464 9.42 12.63 -44.18
N ILE A 465 9.80 11.92 -43.11
CA ILE A 465 10.54 10.65 -43.16
C ILE A 465 9.69 9.41 -42.83
N CYS A 466 8.52 9.59 -42.20
CA CYS A 466 7.59 8.53 -41.85
C CYS A 466 6.15 8.84 -42.33
N ILE A 467 5.35 7.78 -42.46
CA ILE A 467 3.90 7.84 -42.68
C ILE A 467 3.23 7.28 -41.43
N GLU A 468 2.32 8.05 -40.82
CA GLU A 468 1.53 7.55 -39.68
C GLU A 468 0.45 6.58 -40.20
N ARG A 469 0.59 5.30 -39.89
CA ARG A 469 -0.39 4.27 -40.21
C ARG A 469 -1.61 4.43 -39.31
N ASN A 470 -2.76 4.66 -39.94
CA ASN A 470 -4.04 4.88 -39.27
C ASN A 470 -5.08 3.84 -39.69
N ILE A 471 -4.65 2.57 -39.76
CA ILE A 471 -5.56 1.44 -39.96
C ILE A 471 -6.05 1.02 -38.59
N SER A 472 -7.31 1.31 -38.30
CA SER A 472 -7.97 1.00 -37.03
C SER A 472 -8.99 -0.10 -37.25
N VAL A 473 -9.00 -1.07 -36.34
CA VAL A 473 -9.94 -2.19 -36.33
C VAL A 473 -10.61 -2.23 -34.97
N THR A 474 -11.89 -2.57 -34.92
CA THR A 474 -12.63 -2.86 -33.69
C THR A 474 -12.76 -4.39 -33.54
N PRO A 475 -11.85 -5.05 -32.80
CA PRO A 475 -11.65 -6.50 -32.95
C PRO A 475 -12.91 -7.34 -32.68
N HIS A 476 -13.66 -7.05 -31.62
CA HIS A 476 -14.90 -7.78 -31.30
C HIS A 476 -16.03 -7.64 -32.34
N LYS A 477 -15.92 -6.71 -33.30
CA LYS A 477 -16.91 -6.54 -34.39
C LYS A 477 -16.40 -7.10 -35.71
N GLU A 478 -15.13 -6.85 -36.01
CA GLU A 478 -14.56 -7.07 -37.33
C GLU A 478 -13.78 -8.39 -37.42
N LEU A 479 -13.28 -8.91 -36.30
CA LEU A 479 -12.47 -10.12 -36.20
C LEU A 479 -13.04 -11.07 -35.12
N ALA A 480 -14.36 -11.03 -34.92
CA ALA A 480 -15.01 -11.77 -33.84
C ALA A 480 -14.69 -13.28 -33.91
N GLY A 481 -14.35 -13.88 -32.77
CA GLY A 481 -13.90 -15.27 -32.69
C GLY A 481 -12.45 -15.55 -33.13
N GLU A 482 -11.71 -14.57 -33.67
CA GLU A 482 -10.31 -14.75 -34.05
C GLU A 482 -9.33 -14.47 -32.90
N VAL A 483 -8.15 -15.12 -32.94
CA VAL A 483 -7.03 -14.83 -32.04
C VAL A 483 -6.05 -13.90 -32.76
N ILE A 484 -5.83 -12.72 -32.20
CA ILE A 484 -4.94 -11.70 -32.78
C ILE A 484 -3.69 -11.49 -31.91
N CYS A 485 -2.59 -11.06 -32.53
CA CYS A 485 -1.38 -10.64 -31.82
C CYS A 485 -1.55 -9.19 -31.35
N TYR A 486 -1.81 -8.99 -30.06
CA TYR A 486 -2.07 -7.68 -29.48
C TYR A 486 -0.92 -7.23 -28.55
N THR A 487 -0.49 -5.99 -28.73
CA THR A 487 0.47 -5.29 -27.88
C THR A 487 -0.26 -4.16 -27.16
N SER A 488 -0.59 -4.36 -25.89
CA SER A 488 -1.15 -3.29 -25.07
C SER A 488 -0.06 -2.29 -24.65
N LEU A 489 -0.45 -1.15 -24.08
CA LEU A 489 0.52 -0.20 -23.51
C LEU A 489 1.35 -0.79 -22.37
N THR A 490 0.88 -1.83 -21.67
CA THR A 490 1.66 -2.49 -20.60
C THR A 490 2.72 -3.43 -21.17
N ASN A 491 2.51 -3.94 -22.40
CA ASN A 491 3.47 -4.81 -23.10
C ASN A 491 4.61 -4.05 -23.76
N ILE A 492 4.66 -2.72 -23.65
CA ILE A 492 5.79 -1.90 -24.09
C ILE A 492 6.55 -1.43 -22.86
N GLU A 493 7.81 -1.82 -22.73
CA GLU A 493 8.65 -1.45 -21.59
C GLU A 493 9.11 0.01 -21.72
N ALA A 494 9.14 0.73 -20.59
CA ALA A 494 9.53 2.14 -20.56
C ALA A 494 11.03 2.29 -20.82
N ASN A 495 11.44 3.22 -21.69
CA ASN A 495 12.83 3.57 -22.01
C ASN A 495 13.72 2.49 -22.66
N THR A 496 13.35 1.20 -22.71
CA THR A 496 14.27 0.13 -23.15
C THR A 496 14.21 -0.20 -24.64
N GLY A 497 13.10 0.15 -25.29
CA GLY A 497 12.81 -0.26 -26.66
C GLY A 497 12.37 -1.73 -26.80
N ARG A 498 12.08 -2.42 -25.68
CA ARG A 498 11.58 -3.81 -25.68
C ARG A 498 10.05 -3.83 -25.59
N TYR A 499 9.43 -4.79 -26.28
CA TYR A 499 7.99 -5.03 -26.22
C TYR A 499 7.67 -6.50 -26.45
N GLU A 500 6.44 -6.87 -26.10
CA GLU A 500 5.89 -8.20 -26.29
C GLU A 500 4.61 -8.16 -27.14
N GLN A 501 4.40 -9.19 -27.96
CA GLN A 501 3.12 -9.48 -28.61
C GLN A 501 2.41 -10.59 -27.84
N VAL A 502 1.15 -10.36 -27.52
CA VAL A 502 0.34 -11.27 -26.72
C VAL A 502 -0.84 -11.77 -27.54
N SER A 503 -0.96 -13.08 -27.71
CA SER A 503 -2.12 -13.71 -28.32
C SER A 503 -3.37 -13.43 -27.48
N THR A 504 -4.34 -12.77 -28.11
CA THR A 504 -5.54 -12.23 -27.45
C THR A 504 -6.77 -12.51 -28.31
N LEU A 505 -7.84 -13.02 -27.70
CA LEU A 505 -9.10 -13.24 -28.41
C LEU A 505 -9.74 -11.87 -28.74
N ALA A 506 -10.09 -11.65 -30.00
CA ALA A 506 -10.61 -10.37 -30.49
C ALA A 506 -11.86 -9.89 -29.71
N ASP A 507 -12.71 -10.81 -29.26
CA ASP A 507 -13.94 -10.52 -28.52
C ASP A 507 -13.70 -9.83 -27.16
N SER A 508 -12.52 -10.03 -26.57
CA SER A 508 -12.13 -9.36 -25.32
C SER A 508 -11.84 -7.86 -25.51
N LEU A 509 -11.57 -7.42 -26.74
CA LEU A 509 -11.17 -6.07 -27.06
C LEU A 509 -12.36 -5.25 -27.58
N LYS A 510 -13.01 -4.55 -26.65
CA LYS A 510 -14.14 -3.66 -26.95
C LYS A 510 -13.74 -2.34 -27.63
N SER A 511 -12.50 -1.90 -27.42
CA SER A 511 -11.99 -0.63 -27.96
C SER A 511 -11.29 -0.84 -29.30
N ALA A 512 -11.28 0.21 -30.11
CA ALA A 512 -10.52 0.23 -31.36
C ALA A 512 -9.01 0.09 -31.10
N VAL A 513 -8.33 -0.68 -31.95
CA VAL A 513 -6.89 -0.94 -31.96
C VAL A 513 -6.30 -0.58 -33.31
N LYS A 514 -5.00 -0.31 -33.37
CA LYS A 514 -4.28 0.02 -34.62
C LYS A 514 -3.43 -1.15 -35.09
N MET A 515 -3.43 -1.42 -36.38
CA MET A 515 -2.58 -2.45 -36.98
C MET A 515 -1.16 -1.90 -37.24
N TYR A 516 -0.14 -2.75 -37.10
CA TYR A 516 1.25 -2.47 -37.43
C TYR A 516 1.93 -3.68 -38.10
N TYR A 517 3.01 -3.42 -38.83
CA TYR A 517 3.79 -4.43 -39.55
C TYR A 517 5.25 -4.49 -39.06
N PRO A 518 5.98 -5.57 -39.39
CA PRO A 518 7.43 -5.63 -39.17
C PRO A 518 8.12 -4.41 -39.82
N GLY A 519 9.00 -3.75 -39.06
CA GLY A 519 9.69 -2.52 -39.45
C GLY A 519 8.97 -1.21 -39.10
N ASP A 520 7.71 -1.25 -38.65
CA ASP A 520 7.01 -0.06 -38.14
C ASP A 520 7.56 0.37 -36.77
N ILE A 521 7.48 1.66 -36.47
CA ILE A 521 7.78 2.19 -35.13
C ILE A 521 6.48 2.45 -34.38
N ILE A 522 6.35 1.89 -33.19
CA ILE A 522 5.21 2.09 -32.31
C ILE A 522 5.60 3.12 -31.25
N PHE A 523 4.84 4.21 -31.16
CA PHE A 523 5.04 5.30 -30.19
C PHE A 523 3.80 5.46 -29.29
N ALA A 524 3.94 5.30 -27.97
CA ALA A 524 2.84 5.54 -27.04
C ALA A 524 2.57 7.05 -26.84
N LYS A 525 1.37 7.52 -27.22
CA LYS A 525 0.97 8.93 -27.04
C LYS A 525 0.57 9.26 -25.61
N MET A 526 0.07 8.28 -24.86
CA MET A 526 -0.33 8.45 -23.46
C MET A 526 0.89 8.28 -22.55
N ARG A 527 1.07 9.21 -21.61
CA ARG A 527 2.23 9.29 -20.71
C ARG A 527 3.56 9.21 -21.46
N PRO A 528 3.83 10.15 -22.39
CA PRO A 528 5.04 10.14 -23.22
C PRO A 528 6.33 10.25 -22.40
N ASN A 529 6.25 10.71 -21.13
CA ASN A 529 7.36 10.69 -20.18
C ASN A 529 7.92 9.28 -19.89
N LEU A 530 7.15 8.21 -20.16
CA LEU A 530 7.61 6.83 -20.04
C LEU A 530 8.42 6.35 -21.25
N ARG A 531 8.47 7.13 -22.33
CA ARG A 531 9.25 6.88 -23.56
C ARG A 531 9.08 5.47 -24.11
N LYS A 532 7.82 5.02 -24.10
CA LYS A 532 7.41 3.72 -24.67
C LYS A 532 7.40 3.83 -26.19
N VAL A 533 8.55 3.58 -26.80
CA VAL A 533 8.73 3.57 -28.25
C VAL A 533 9.52 2.35 -28.65
N VAL A 534 9.04 1.59 -29.64
CA VAL A 534 9.66 0.33 -30.06
C VAL A 534 9.67 0.19 -31.58
N LEU A 535 10.69 -0.50 -32.08
CA LEU A 535 10.74 -0.98 -33.46
C LEU A 535 10.04 -2.33 -33.51
N ALA A 536 9.01 -2.44 -34.35
CA ALA A 536 8.26 -3.67 -34.52
C ALA A 536 9.13 -4.72 -35.25
N SER A 537 9.75 -5.62 -34.49
CA SER A 537 10.65 -6.65 -35.00
C SER A 537 10.05 -8.05 -35.15
N PHE A 538 8.80 -8.29 -34.71
CA PHE A 538 8.17 -9.60 -34.91
C PHE A 538 7.89 -9.83 -36.41
N PRO A 539 7.94 -11.08 -36.90
CA PRO A 539 7.80 -11.38 -38.33
C PRO A 539 6.38 -11.21 -38.85
N GLU A 540 5.36 -11.36 -37.99
CA GLU A 540 3.95 -11.25 -38.36
C GLU A 540 3.36 -9.87 -37.98
N PRO A 541 2.35 -9.37 -38.73
CA PRO A 541 1.62 -8.17 -38.36
C PRO A 541 0.93 -8.30 -37.00
N GLY A 542 0.78 -7.17 -36.31
CA GLY A 542 0.16 -7.11 -34.99
C GLY A 542 -0.79 -5.94 -34.82
N PHE A 543 -1.46 -5.91 -33.68
CA PHE A 543 -2.35 -4.83 -33.26
C PHE A 543 -1.82 -4.17 -31.99
N VAL A 544 -1.96 -2.86 -31.88
CA VAL A 544 -1.55 -2.07 -30.72
C VAL A 544 -2.71 -1.20 -30.24
N SER A 545 -2.71 -0.83 -28.96
CA SER A 545 -3.68 0.14 -28.42
C SER A 545 -3.79 1.41 -29.30
N SER A 546 -5.01 1.96 -29.44
CA SER A 546 -5.28 3.23 -30.14
C SER A 546 -4.62 4.46 -29.48
N GLU A 547 -4.14 4.32 -28.24
CA GLU A 547 -3.29 5.28 -27.55
C GLU A 547 -1.85 5.30 -28.10
N CYS A 548 -1.50 4.43 -29.05
CA CYS A 548 -0.24 4.48 -29.80
C CYS A 548 -0.40 5.13 -31.19
N SER A 549 0.68 5.71 -31.68
CA SER A 549 0.88 6.02 -33.10
C SER A 549 1.82 4.99 -33.70
N VAL A 550 1.52 4.56 -34.92
CA VAL A 550 2.31 3.59 -35.69
C VAL A 550 2.91 4.35 -36.86
N PHE A 551 4.23 4.34 -36.98
CA PHE A 551 4.96 5.08 -38.01
C PHE A 551 5.69 4.10 -38.94
N THR A 552 5.34 4.12 -40.21
CA THR A 552 6.04 3.39 -41.27
C THR A 552 7.10 4.30 -41.87
N ILE A 553 8.35 3.86 -41.93
CA ILE A 553 9.45 4.65 -42.51
C ILE A 553 9.31 4.68 -44.02
N LYS A 554 9.46 5.87 -44.62
CA LYS A 554 9.46 6.03 -46.08
C LYS A 554 10.70 5.37 -46.68
N LYS A 555 10.59 4.93 -47.92
CA LYS A 555 11.69 4.32 -48.67
C LYS A 555 12.21 5.29 -49.72
N GLU A 556 13.50 5.23 -49.98
CA GLU A 556 14.16 5.86 -51.12
C GLU A 556 13.81 5.11 -52.42
N LEU A 557 14.22 5.66 -53.57
CA LEU A 557 13.97 5.06 -54.89
C LEU A 557 14.57 3.66 -55.05
N ASP A 558 15.67 3.37 -54.35
CA ASP A 558 16.33 2.07 -54.32
C ASP A 558 15.67 1.05 -53.36
N GLY A 559 14.60 1.46 -52.67
CA GLY A 559 13.87 0.63 -51.70
C GLY A 559 14.48 0.61 -50.29
N SER A 560 15.63 1.25 -50.06
CA SER A 560 16.22 1.41 -48.74
C SER A 560 15.40 2.38 -47.86
N PRO A 561 15.37 2.23 -46.53
CA PRO A 561 14.61 3.14 -45.67
C PRO A 561 15.30 4.52 -45.64
N VAL A 562 14.56 5.64 -45.65
CA VAL A 562 15.12 7.01 -45.62
C VAL A 562 15.99 7.23 -44.37
N VAL A 563 15.60 6.65 -43.24
CA VAL A 563 16.36 6.64 -41.99
C VAL A 563 16.43 5.22 -41.44
N ASP A 564 17.54 4.86 -40.80
CA ASP A 564 17.66 3.58 -40.11
C ASP A 564 16.54 3.41 -39.05
N PRO A 565 15.74 2.33 -39.11
CA PRO A 565 14.61 2.14 -38.20
C PRO A 565 14.99 2.02 -36.73
N LEU A 566 16.13 1.40 -36.43
CA LEU A 566 16.61 1.23 -35.07
C LEU A 566 17.04 2.58 -34.50
N ILE A 567 17.82 3.36 -35.25
CA ILE A 567 18.28 4.70 -34.86
C ILE A 567 17.08 5.62 -34.61
N LEU A 568 16.09 5.64 -35.53
CA LEU A 568 14.90 6.47 -35.33
C LEU A 568 14.14 6.05 -34.07
N SER A 569 14.00 4.75 -33.80
CA SER A 569 13.35 4.28 -32.56
C SER A 569 14.09 4.74 -31.31
N VAL A 570 15.44 4.76 -31.33
CA VAL A 570 16.29 5.22 -30.22
C VAL A 570 16.15 6.73 -30.05
N LEU A 571 16.22 7.50 -31.14
CA LEU A 571 16.03 8.95 -31.12
C LEU A 571 14.67 9.33 -30.54
N LEU A 572 13.60 8.63 -30.94
CA LEU A 572 12.26 8.87 -30.40
C LEU A 572 12.12 8.55 -28.89
N ARG A 573 13.02 7.74 -28.31
CA ARG A 573 13.12 7.50 -26.85
C ARG A 573 14.04 8.49 -26.11
N SER A 574 14.77 9.33 -26.83
CA SER A 574 15.77 10.20 -26.22
C SER A 574 15.17 11.42 -25.51
N ASP A 575 15.94 12.03 -24.60
CA ASP A 575 15.63 13.34 -24.03
C ASP A 575 15.50 14.42 -25.10
N PHE A 576 16.23 14.29 -26.20
CA PHE A 576 16.17 15.22 -27.32
C PHE A 576 14.76 15.28 -27.94
N VAL A 577 14.13 14.12 -28.23
CA VAL A 577 12.75 14.09 -28.74
C VAL A 577 11.75 14.42 -27.63
N TYR A 578 11.92 13.87 -26.43
CA TYR A 578 11.00 14.12 -25.34
C TYR A 578 10.92 15.62 -24.98
N GLY A 579 12.06 16.33 -24.96
CA GLY A 579 12.11 17.78 -24.72
C GLY A 579 11.36 18.60 -25.77
N GLN A 580 11.34 18.16 -27.04
CA GLN A 580 10.55 18.81 -28.09
C GLN A 580 9.04 18.69 -27.84
N ILE A 581 8.56 17.59 -27.24
CA ILE A 581 7.12 17.34 -27.06
C ILE A 581 6.61 17.59 -25.64
N ARG A 582 7.48 17.66 -24.63
CA ARG A 582 7.11 17.76 -23.21
C ARG A 582 6.17 18.93 -22.94
N HIS A 583 6.43 20.09 -23.55
CA HIS A 583 5.59 21.27 -23.40
C HIS A 583 4.22 21.17 -24.11
N LEU A 584 4.10 20.27 -25.08
CA LEU A 584 2.85 20.01 -25.83
C LEU A 584 1.94 19.00 -25.09
N VAL A 585 2.47 18.36 -24.06
CA VAL A 585 1.72 17.45 -23.20
C VAL A 585 0.76 18.25 -22.32
N ALA A 586 -0.51 17.85 -22.33
CA ALA A 586 -1.58 18.46 -21.52
C ALA A 586 -2.54 17.41 -20.96
N GLY A 587 -3.36 17.82 -19.98
CA GLY A 587 -4.40 16.99 -19.36
C GLY A 587 -4.13 16.56 -17.91
N ILE A 588 -5.19 16.12 -17.24
CA ILE A 588 -5.20 15.71 -15.83
C ILE A 588 -5.06 14.17 -15.74
N GLY A 589 -4.19 13.65 -14.86
CA GLY A 589 -4.01 12.22 -14.54
C GLY A 589 -3.31 11.34 -15.61
N ARG A 590 -3.78 11.38 -16.86
CA ARG A 590 -3.23 10.60 -18.00
C ARG A 590 -2.85 11.54 -19.15
N PRO A 591 -1.72 12.25 -19.03
CA PRO A 591 -1.29 13.21 -20.04
C PRO A 591 -1.08 12.55 -21.41
N ARG A 592 -1.37 13.28 -22.49
CA ARG A 592 -1.23 12.79 -23.87
C ARG A 592 -0.51 13.82 -24.74
N VAL A 593 0.22 13.35 -25.74
CA VAL A 593 0.70 14.15 -26.88
C VAL A 593 -0.18 13.88 -28.10
N LYS A 594 -0.52 14.91 -28.89
CA LYS A 594 -1.38 14.74 -30.07
C LYS A 594 -0.55 14.22 -31.24
N SER A 595 -1.15 13.40 -32.12
CA SER A 595 -0.47 12.90 -33.33
C SER A 595 0.08 14.04 -34.21
N LYS A 596 -0.66 15.15 -34.33
CA LYS A 596 -0.22 16.31 -35.12
C LYS A 596 1.10 16.91 -34.61
N ASP A 597 1.31 16.87 -33.30
CA ASP A 597 2.48 17.45 -32.63
C ASP A 597 3.68 16.50 -32.80
N LEU A 598 3.44 15.19 -32.66
CA LEU A 598 4.45 14.16 -32.96
C LEU A 598 4.97 14.25 -34.40
N ARG A 599 4.08 14.51 -35.37
CA ARG A 599 4.46 14.68 -36.78
C ARG A 599 5.38 15.88 -37.04
N GLN A 600 5.48 16.82 -36.12
CA GLN A 600 6.32 18.01 -36.25
C GLN A 600 7.66 17.89 -35.54
N VAL A 601 7.93 16.77 -34.84
CA VAL A 601 9.22 16.52 -34.19
C VAL A 601 10.33 16.56 -35.23
N MET A 602 11.38 17.32 -34.94
CA MET A 602 12.56 17.43 -35.77
C MET A 602 13.52 16.29 -35.46
N ILE A 603 13.97 15.61 -36.50
CA ILE A 603 14.86 14.46 -36.46
C ILE A 603 16.13 14.81 -37.24
N PRO A 604 17.32 14.69 -36.63
CA PRO A 604 18.59 14.81 -37.35
C PRO A 604 18.77 13.60 -38.28
N LEU A 605 19.11 13.87 -39.53
CA LEU A 605 19.28 12.86 -40.58
C LEU A 605 20.72 12.92 -41.12
N PRO A 606 21.70 12.31 -40.43
CA PRO A 606 23.07 12.22 -40.93
C PRO A 606 23.17 11.32 -42.18
N SER A 607 24.32 11.31 -42.86
CA SER A 607 24.54 10.42 -44.02
C SER A 607 24.40 8.94 -43.65
N LYS A 608 24.14 8.08 -44.65
CA LYS A 608 23.98 6.63 -44.44
C LYS A 608 25.16 6.00 -43.75
N ASP A 609 26.38 6.36 -44.15
CA ASP A 609 27.61 5.86 -43.52
C ASP A 609 27.67 6.20 -42.03
N ILE A 610 27.28 7.43 -41.66
CA ILE A 610 27.23 7.85 -40.25
C ILE A 610 26.11 7.13 -39.50
N GLN A 611 24.95 6.93 -40.13
CA GLN A 611 23.86 6.14 -39.54
C GLN A 611 24.32 4.72 -39.25
N GLU A 612 24.98 4.04 -40.20
CA GLU A 612 25.53 2.70 -40.01
C GLU A 612 26.56 2.67 -38.87
N GLN A 613 27.47 3.64 -38.80
CA GLN A 613 28.42 3.76 -37.69
C GLN A 613 27.71 3.89 -36.33
N ILE A 614 26.70 4.76 -36.23
CA ILE A 614 25.92 4.94 -34.99
C ILE A 614 25.15 3.66 -34.65
N HIS A 615 24.57 2.98 -35.65
CA HIS A 615 23.87 1.71 -35.48
C HIS A 615 24.81 0.67 -34.85
N TYR A 616 25.98 0.44 -35.47
CA TYR A 616 26.96 -0.53 -34.98
C TYR A 616 27.49 -0.15 -33.59
N GLN A 617 27.74 1.13 -33.34
CA GLN A 617 28.14 1.61 -32.02
C GLN A 617 27.06 1.33 -30.97
N TYR A 618 25.79 1.61 -31.28
CA TYR A 618 24.68 1.36 -30.37
C TYR A 618 24.50 -0.13 -30.10
N LEU A 619 24.54 -0.99 -31.12
CA LEU A 619 24.48 -2.44 -30.94
C LEU A 619 25.67 -2.97 -30.15
N SER A 620 26.88 -2.46 -30.40
CA SER A 620 28.07 -2.84 -29.64
C SER A 620 27.96 -2.45 -28.17
N GLN A 621 27.50 -1.22 -27.87
CA GLN A 621 27.29 -0.80 -26.48
C GLN A 621 26.17 -1.60 -25.81
N ARG A 622 25.10 -1.92 -26.55
CA ARG A 622 24.01 -2.76 -26.05
C ARG A 622 24.49 -4.19 -25.77
N GLN A 623 25.31 -4.76 -26.65
CA GLN A 623 25.97 -6.04 -26.45
C GLN A 623 26.89 -5.98 -25.22
N LYS A 624 27.69 -4.92 -25.03
CA LYS A 624 28.50 -4.76 -23.81
C LYS A 624 27.66 -4.69 -22.55
N VAL A 625 26.53 -4.01 -22.59
CA VAL A 625 25.58 -3.99 -21.47
C VAL A 625 25.06 -5.41 -21.21
N ASP A 626 24.70 -6.15 -22.26
CA ASP A 626 24.26 -7.54 -22.16
C ASP A 626 25.38 -8.50 -21.68
N ASP A 627 26.63 -8.27 -22.09
CA ASP A 627 27.84 -9.02 -21.68
C ASP A 627 28.20 -8.72 -20.23
N ILE A 628 28.19 -7.44 -19.81
CA ILE A 628 28.38 -7.04 -18.40
C ILE A 628 27.28 -7.67 -17.54
N ASN A 629 26.03 -7.63 -17.99
CA ASN A 629 24.94 -8.31 -17.30
C ASN A 629 25.20 -9.83 -17.20
N SER A 630 25.78 -10.44 -18.23
CA SER A 630 26.16 -11.87 -18.25
C SER A 630 27.40 -12.18 -17.39
N GLU A 631 28.37 -11.27 -17.27
CA GLU A 631 29.55 -11.40 -16.41
C GLU A 631 29.14 -11.26 -14.94
N ILE A 632 28.27 -10.28 -14.63
CA ILE A 632 27.65 -10.13 -13.31
C ILE A 632 26.97 -11.44 -12.91
N LYS A 633 26.21 -12.07 -13.81
CA LYS A 633 25.62 -13.40 -13.60
C LYS A 633 26.65 -14.48 -13.26
N SER A 634 27.75 -14.53 -14.03
CA SER A 634 28.81 -15.52 -13.81
C SER A 634 29.53 -15.32 -12.47
N LEU A 635 29.82 -14.07 -12.10
CA LEU A 635 30.46 -13.73 -10.83
C LEU A 635 29.55 -14.06 -9.63
N LEU A 636 28.25 -13.79 -9.73
CA LEU A 636 27.27 -14.16 -8.72
C LEU A 636 27.18 -15.69 -8.58
N THR A 637 27.20 -16.42 -9.70
CA THR A 637 27.24 -17.89 -9.69
C THR A 637 28.52 -18.43 -9.02
N HIS A 638 29.68 -17.82 -9.28
CA HIS A 638 30.95 -18.21 -8.64
C HIS A 638 30.95 -17.90 -7.14
N SER A 639 30.41 -16.76 -6.74
CA SER A 639 30.19 -16.38 -5.33
C SER A 639 29.31 -17.40 -4.60
N GLN A 640 28.19 -17.82 -5.20
CA GLN A 640 27.32 -18.87 -4.67
C GLN A 640 28.04 -20.21 -4.47
N LEU A 641 28.89 -20.60 -5.43
CA LEU A 641 29.68 -21.83 -5.33
C LEU A 641 30.70 -21.76 -4.19
N MET A 642 31.37 -20.62 -4.02
CA MET A 642 32.28 -20.39 -2.88
C MET A 642 31.53 -20.48 -1.55
N LEU A 643 30.39 -19.77 -1.41
CA LEU A 643 29.54 -19.84 -0.21
C LEU A 643 29.06 -21.27 0.09
N THR A 644 28.66 -22.02 -0.94
CA THR A 644 28.22 -23.41 -0.79
C THR A 644 29.37 -24.31 -0.31
N SER A 645 30.59 -24.10 -0.83
CA SER A 645 31.78 -24.84 -0.39
C SER A 645 32.22 -24.49 1.03
N SER A 646 32.14 -23.22 1.44
CA SER A 646 32.44 -22.78 2.81
C SER A 646 31.41 -23.32 3.82
N VAL A 647 30.13 -23.37 3.45
CA VAL A 647 29.10 -24.01 4.28
C VAL A 647 29.37 -25.51 4.44
N GLN A 648 29.86 -26.20 3.39
CA GLN A 648 30.28 -27.60 3.50
C GLN A 648 31.50 -27.79 4.42
N GLU A 649 32.49 -26.91 4.36
CA GLU A 649 33.63 -26.92 5.29
C GLU A 649 33.21 -26.65 6.74
N VAL A 650 32.32 -25.70 6.96
CA VAL A 650 31.76 -25.37 8.29
C VAL A 650 30.93 -26.56 8.83
N VAL A 651 30.09 -27.18 8.00
CA VAL A 651 29.32 -28.38 8.39
C VAL A 651 30.25 -29.56 8.69
N SER A 652 31.38 -29.69 7.98
CA SER A 652 32.40 -30.72 8.27
C SER A 652 33.19 -30.46 9.55
N SER A 653 33.27 -29.21 10.01
CA SER A 653 33.90 -28.83 11.29
C SER A 653 32.93 -28.90 12.48
N PHE A 654 31.62 -28.95 12.25
CA PHE A 654 30.59 -29.15 13.28
C PHE A 654 30.25 -30.62 13.60
N SER A 655 30.91 -31.61 12.99
CA SER A 655 30.65 -33.04 13.28
C SER A 655 31.23 -33.57 14.60
N GLY A 656 31.69 -32.70 15.51
CA GLY A 656 32.21 -33.07 16.83
C GLY A 656 31.63 -32.24 17.99
N HIS A 657 30.68 -32.82 18.72
CA HIS A 657 30.32 -32.57 20.15
C HIS A 657 30.14 -31.12 20.68
N GLN A 658 28.90 -30.74 21.05
CA GLN A 658 28.39 -30.66 22.45
C GLN A 658 27.06 -29.87 22.50
N ARG A 659 25.98 -30.54 22.94
CA ARG A 659 24.68 -29.93 23.27
C ARG A 659 24.72 -29.41 24.71
N LEU A 660 24.42 -28.13 24.91
CA LEU A 660 23.97 -27.61 26.20
C LEU A 660 22.55 -28.15 26.48
N GLN A 661 22.48 -29.14 27.37
CA GLN A 661 21.25 -29.63 27.95
C GLN A 661 20.79 -28.66 29.05
N ILE A 662 19.64 -28.03 28.85
CA ILE A 662 18.81 -27.52 29.96
C ILE A 662 17.55 -28.39 29.97
N THR A 663 17.24 -28.98 31.13
CA THR A 663 16.31 -30.10 31.29
C THR A 663 14.83 -29.69 31.18
N ASN A 664 14.04 -30.49 30.45
CA ASN A 664 12.62 -30.31 30.13
C ASN A 664 11.63 -30.16 31.31
N LYS A 665 12.08 -30.32 32.56
CA LYS A 665 11.19 -30.34 33.74
C LYS A 665 10.87 -28.94 34.30
N ARG A 666 11.84 -28.02 34.30
CA ARG A 666 11.62 -26.60 34.71
C ARG A 666 10.79 -25.78 33.73
N ARG A 667 10.74 -26.20 32.45
CA ARG A 667 10.00 -25.51 31.38
C ARG A 667 8.48 -25.55 31.55
N LYS A 668 7.91 -26.60 32.14
CA LYS A 668 6.45 -26.72 32.32
C LYS A 668 5.89 -25.90 33.48
N GLU A 669 6.68 -25.66 34.53
CA GLU A 669 6.24 -24.96 35.75
C GLU A 669 6.30 -23.43 35.63
N MET A 670 7.13 -22.88 34.73
CA MET A 670 7.19 -21.42 34.43
C MET A 670 6.36 -21.00 33.19
N MET A 671 5.72 -21.96 32.51
CA MET A 671 5.18 -21.81 31.14
C MET A 671 3.88 -20.98 31.04
N PHE A 672 3.14 -20.95 32.15
CA PHE A 672 1.88 -20.24 32.32
C PHE A 672 1.90 -19.37 33.59
N ASP A 673 3.09 -18.95 34.02
CA ASP A 673 3.18 -17.85 34.98
C ASP A 673 2.45 -16.64 34.38
N PRO A 674 1.44 -16.07 35.07
CA PRO A 674 0.62 -15.00 34.49
C PRO A 674 1.44 -13.79 34.05
N THR A 675 2.53 -13.47 34.72
CA THR A 675 3.39 -12.31 34.40
C THR A 675 4.18 -12.57 33.13
N ILE A 676 4.83 -13.74 33.05
CA ILE A 676 5.63 -14.14 31.88
C ILE A 676 4.74 -14.30 30.64
N LEU A 677 3.57 -14.92 30.80
CA LEU A 677 2.60 -15.09 29.72
C LEU A 677 2.12 -13.75 29.17
N LYS A 678 1.78 -12.79 30.04
CA LYS A 678 1.39 -11.43 29.61
C LYS A 678 2.50 -10.75 28.82
N ALA A 679 3.75 -10.85 29.26
CA ALA A 679 4.89 -10.24 28.58
C ALA A 679 5.14 -10.85 27.18
N PHE A 680 5.01 -12.18 27.02
CA PHE A 680 5.04 -12.80 25.68
C PHE A 680 3.90 -12.31 24.79
N LEU A 681 2.68 -12.27 25.33
CA LEU A 681 1.49 -11.86 24.60
C LEU A 681 1.47 -10.37 24.24
N LYS A 682 2.13 -9.51 25.02
CA LYS A 682 2.35 -8.08 24.71
C LYS A 682 3.49 -7.83 23.72
N GLY A 683 4.30 -8.85 23.42
CA GLY A 683 5.46 -8.69 22.53
C GLY A 683 6.66 -8.01 23.20
N GLU A 684 6.80 -8.14 24.52
CA GLU A 684 7.89 -7.53 25.29
C GLU A 684 9.21 -8.34 25.20
N PHE A 685 9.12 -9.62 24.84
CA PHE A 685 10.28 -10.49 24.62
C PHE A 685 10.88 -10.37 23.21
N ASN A 686 12.13 -10.79 23.06
CA ASN A 686 12.78 -10.90 21.76
C ASN A 686 12.03 -11.92 20.87
N PRO A 687 11.80 -11.63 19.58
CA PRO A 687 11.09 -12.54 18.68
C PRO A 687 11.64 -13.98 18.63
N ILE A 688 12.93 -14.22 18.88
CA ILE A 688 13.47 -15.60 18.92
C ILE A 688 12.99 -16.40 20.14
N ASP A 689 12.83 -15.72 21.28
CA ASP A 689 12.32 -16.32 22.51
C ASP A 689 10.82 -16.57 22.38
N THR A 690 10.09 -15.60 21.83
CA THR A 690 8.67 -15.73 21.52
C THR A 690 8.39 -16.85 20.51
N LEU A 691 9.22 -16.98 19.46
CA LEU A 691 9.15 -18.10 18.50
C LEU A 691 9.31 -19.45 19.20
N SER A 692 10.33 -19.57 20.06
CA SER A 692 10.62 -20.80 20.79
C SER A 692 9.50 -21.15 21.77
N TRP A 693 8.98 -20.15 22.49
CA TRP A 693 7.84 -20.31 23.40
C TRP A 693 6.56 -20.73 22.66
N LEU A 694 6.24 -20.12 21.52
CA LEU A 694 5.08 -20.51 20.72
C LEU A 694 5.18 -21.96 20.25
N ALA A 695 6.33 -22.34 19.68
CA ALA A 695 6.55 -23.65 19.08
C ALA A 695 6.66 -24.80 20.09
N GLU A 696 7.35 -24.57 21.21
CA GLU A 696 7.74 -25.62 22.15
C GLU A 696 6.81 -25.72 23.36
N SER A 697 5.97 -24.71 23.59
CA SER A 697 5.20 -24.57 24.83
C SER A 697 3.72 -24.24 24.61
N PHE A 698 3.40 -23.08 24.02
CA PHE A 698 2.03 -22.58 23.96
C PHE A 698 1.14 -23.38 23.00
N LEU A 699 1.56 -23.56 21.74
CA LEU A 699 0.76 -24.24 20.74
C LEU A 699 0.64 -25.75 20.95
N PRO A 700 1.65 -26.49 21.46
CA PRO A 700 1.47 -27.90 21.82
C PRO A 700 0.32 -28.16 22.81
N GLU A 701 0.11 -27.28 23.81
CA GLU A 701 -1.04 -27.41 24.74
C GLU A 701 -2.38 -27.08 24.06
N ILE A 702 -2.39 -26.13 23.12
CA ILE A 702 -3.56 -25.86 22.27
C ILE A 702 -3.88 -27.10 21.41
N VAL A 703 -2.91 -27.70 20.74
CA VAL A 703 -3.10 -28.92 19.92
C VAL A 703 -3.63 -30.08 20.75
N LYS A 704 -3.12 -30.26 21.97
CA LYS A 704 -3.63 -31.28 22.90
C LYS A 704 -5.11 -31.07 23.22
N THR A 705 -5.54 -29.82 23.38
CA THR A 705 -6.95 -29.48 23.65
C THR A 705 -7.82 -29.60 22.40
N LEU A 706 -7.33 -29.16 21.24
CA LEU A 706 -8.00 -29.33 19.94
C LEU A 706 -8.30 -30.80 19.64
N ASN A 707 -7.43 -31.72 20.08
CA ASN A 707 -7.58 -33.14 19.84
C ASN A 707 -8.45 -33.90 20.87
N LYS A 708 -9.01 -33.22 21.88
CA LYS A 708 -9.96 -33.86 22.81
C LYS A 708 -11.30 -34.15 22.11
N THR A 709 -11.98 -35.22 22.54
CA THR A 709 -13.20 -35.72 21.90
C THR A 709 -14.34 -34.69 21.85
N ASP A 710 -14.50 -33.89 22.90
CA ASP A 710 -15.50 -32.82 23.01
C ASP A 710 -15.27 -31.66 22.02
N VAL A 711 -14.01 -31.31 21.75
CA VAL A 711 -13.65 -30.29 20.75
C VAL A 711 -13.76 -30.88 19.33
N ARG A 712 -13.25 -32.09 19.11
CA ARG A 712 -13.31 -32.80 17.82
C ARG A 712 -14.74 -33.12 17.38
N ARG A 713 -15.70 -33.25 18.30
CA ARG A 713 -17.14 -33.39 18.00
C ARG A 713 -17.66 -32.29 17.07
N LYS A 714 -17.18 -31.06 17.23
CA LYS A 714 -17.59 -29.91 16.40
C LYS A 714 -17.05 -30.01 14.97
N LEU A 715 -16.10 -30.91 14.74
CA LEU A 715 -15.34 -31.13 13.51
C LEU A 715 -15.62 -32.53 12.90
N GLY A 716 -16.66 -33.23 13.38
CA GLY A 716 -17.02 -34.60 12.99
C GLY A 716 -17.97 -34.69 11.80
N ILE A 717 -17.93 -35.82 11.09
CA ILE A 717 -18.79 -36.19 9.96
C ILE A 717 -19.75 -37.31 10.40
N TYR A 718 -21.05 -37.08 10.32
CA TYR A 718 -22.08 -37.97 10.89
C TYR A 718 -22.52 -39.09 9.92
N SER A 719 -23.03 -40.20 10.47
CA SER A 719 -23.40 -41.41 9.72
C SER A 719 -24.31 -41.10 8.52
N GLY A 720 -23.80 -41.36 7.31
CA GLY A 720 -24.46 -41.09 6.03
C GLY A 720 -23.89 -39.89 5.26
N GLU A 721 -23.14 -39.00 5.92
CA GLU A 721 -22.42 -37.91 5.27
C GLU A 721 -21.15 -38.44 4.60
N LYS A 722 -21.00 -38.17 3.30
CA LYS A 722 -19.78 -38.49 2.56
C LYS A 722 -18.95 -37.23 2.39
N ILE A 723 -17.65 -37.35 2.60
CA ILE A 723 -16.70 -36.33 2.17
C ILE A 723 -16.86 -36.17 0.64
N PRO A 724 -17.05 -34.95 0.13
CA PRO A 724 -17.31 -34.74 -1.29
C PRO A 724 -16.19 -35.29 -2.18
N GLU A 725 -16.58 -35.96 -3.26
CA GLU A 725 -15.65 -36.46 -4.29
C GLU A 725 -15.22 -35.35 -5.27
N ASN A 726 -16.10 -34.35 -5.47
CA ASN A 726 -15.81 -33.20 -6.30
C ASN A 726 -14.76 -32.29 -5.64
N GLU A 727 -13.73 -31.91 -6.41
CA GLU A 727 -12.60 -31.11 -5.96
C GLU A 727 -13.02 -29.76 -5.34
N ARG A 728 -14.00 -29.08 -5.94
CA ARG A 728 -14.50 -27.78 -5.44
C ARG A 728 -15.13 -27.94 -4.06
N ASN A 729 -15.99 -28.94 -3.89
CA ASN A 729 -16.70 -29.20 -2.64
C ASN A 729 -15.74 -29.72 -1.54
N LEU A 730 -14.69 -30.45 -1.94
CA LEU A 730 -13.64 -30.89 -1.04
C LEU A 730 -12.84 -29.69 -0.51
N THR A 731 -12.46 -28.75 -1.38
CA THR A 731 -11.83 -27.48 -0.98
C THR A 731 -12.69 -26.70 0.00
N ASP A 732 -14.00 -26.60 -0.24
CA ASP A 732 -14.92 -25.93 0.69
C ASP A 732 -14.96 -26.61 2.07
N THR A 733 -14.90 -27.95 2.11
CA THR A 733 -14.86 -28.72 3.35
C THR A 733 -13.55 -28.45 4.12
N ARG A 734 -12.40 -28.40 3.44
CA ARG A 734 -11.11 -28.05 4.05
C ARG A 734 -11.09 -26.63 4.60
N ASN A 735 -11.62 -25.67 3.85
CA ASN A 735 -11.71 -24.28 4.29
C ASN A 735 -12.56 -24.15 5.57
N ARG A 736 -13.69 -24.88 5.64
CA ARG A 736 -14.53 -24.93 6.84
C ARG A 736 -13.80 -25.51 8.05
N VAL A 737 -13.09 -26.62 7.89
CA VAL A 737 -12.30 -27.20 8.99
C VAL A 737 -11.19 -26.25 9.44
N SER A 738 -10.53 -25.57 8.50
CA SER A 738 -9.49 -24.59 8.78
C SER A 738 -10.01 -23.41 9.61
N LEU A 739 -11.16 -22.85 9.22
CA LEU A 739 -11.81 -21.76 9.95
C LEU A 739 -12.21 -22.18 11.37
N ILE A 740 -12.68 -23.43 11.56
CA ILE A 740 -13.03 -23.92 12.89
C ILE A 740 -11.78 -24.14 13.75
N ILE A 741 -10.66 -24.63 13.20
CA ILE A 741 -9.39 -24.75 13.92
C ILE A 741 -8.89 -23.37 14.37
N GLU A 742 -8.93 -22.38 13.48
CA GLU A 742 -8.61 -20.98 13.80
C GLU A 742 -9.50 -20.44 14.92
N TYR A 743 -10.81 -20.71 14.82
CA TYR A 743 -11.77 -20.26 15.82
C TYR A 743 -11.51 -20.89 17.21
N GLU A 744 -11.28 -22.20 17.22
CA GLU A 744 -11.02 -22.94 18.44
C GLU A 744 -9.65 -22.56 19.05
N LEU A 745 -8.66 -22.15 18.26
CA LEU A 745 -7.40 -21.62 18.77
C LEU A 745 -7.64 -20.40 19.66
N ALA A 746 -8.31 -19.36 19.15
CA ALA A 746 -8.54 -18.14 19.93
C ALA A 746 -9.44 -18.42 21.15
N ARG A 747 -10.43 -19.31 21.02
CA ARG A 747 -11.29 -19.73 22.15
C ARG A 747 -10.49 -20.43 23.25
N ILE A 748 -9.66 -21.41 22.88
CA ILE A 748 -8.81 -22.15 23.83
C ILE A 748 -7.79 -21.21 24.46
N ALA A 749 -7.16 -20.35 23.68
CA ALA A 749 -6.20 -19.36 24.16
C ALA A 749 -6.83 -18.40 25.17
N ASN A 750 -8.04 -17.89 24.91
CA ASN A 750 -8.77 -17.06 25.87
C ASN A 750 -9.21 -17.85 27.12
N SER A 751 -9.59 -19.12 26.98
CA SER A 751 -9.91 -19.98 28.15
C SER A 751 -8.69 -20.21 29.03
N ILE A 752 -7.49 -20.33 28.47
CA ILE A 752 -6.24 -20.39 29.24
C ILE A 752 -6.04 -19.10 30.04
N LEU A 753 -6.28 -17.93 29.44
CA LEU A 753 -6.18 -16.64 30.12
C LEU A 753 -7.20 -16.52 31.26
N GLU A 754 -8.44 -16.96 31.02
CA GLU A 754 -9.50 -16.95 32.03
C GLU A 754 -9.17 -17.86 33.23
N ASN A 755 -8.65 -19.07 32.98
CA ASN A 755 -8.23 -20.00 34.03
C ASN A 755 -7.04 -19.48 34.85
N LEU A 756 -6.25 -18.56 34.29
CA LEU A 756 -5.13 -17.89 34.96
C LEU A 756 -5.53 -16.53 35.56
N GLU A 757 -6.82 -16.20 35.56
CA GLU A 757 -7.38 -14.92 36.05
C GLU A 757 -6.84 -13.68 35.32
N ILE A 758 -6.36 -13.83 34.08
CA ILE A 758 -5.89 -12.72 33.23
C ILE A 758 -7.09 -12.13 32.46
N LYS A 759 -7.47 -10.89 32.80
CA LYS A 759 -8.65 -10.20 32.22
C LYS A 759 -8.32 -8.95 31.40
N ASP A 760 -7.08 -8.47 31.49
CA ASP A 760 -6.59 -7.25 30.82
C ASP A 760 -6.06 -7.51 29.40
N ILE A 761 -5.92 -8.77 29.00
CA ILE A 761 -5.40 -9.22 27.70
C ILE A 761 -6.30 -10.33 27.15
N PHE A 762 -6.56 -10.32 25.85
CA PHE A 762 -7.37 -11.32 25.17
C PHE A 762 -7.01 -11.45 23.68
N TRP A 763 -7.23 -12.63 23.12
CA TRP A 763 -7.10 -12.93 21.69
C TRP A 763 -8.37 -12.50 20.94
N THR A 764 -8.19 -11.84 19.80
CA THR A 764 -9.28 -11.33 18.96
C THR A 764 -9.05 -11.66 17.49
N TYR A 765 -10.14 -11.82 16.74
CA TYR A 765 -10.10 -11.95 15.28
C TYR A 765 -9.99 -10.57 14.63
N VAL A 766 -9.23 -10.49 13.55
CA VAL A 766 -9.16 -9.28 12.74
C VAL A 766 -10.21 -9.36 11.64
N VAL A 767 -11.20 -8.45 11.68
CA VAL A 767 -12.34 -8.43 10.73
C VAL A 767 -11.93 -7.86 9.36
N ALA A 768 -10.81 -7.13 9.29
CA ALA A 768 -10.28 -6.64 8.03
C ALA A 768 -9.62 -7.81 7.28
N ASN A 769 -9.99 -8.01 6.01
CA ASN A 769 -9.55 -9.13 5.16
C ASN A 769 -8.07 -9.05 4.72
N ARG A 770 -7.18 -8.62 5.62
CA ARG A 770 -5.72 -8.52 5.45
C ARG A 770 -5.07 -8.85 6.80
N PHE A 771 -4.05 -9.72 6.74
CA PHE A 771 -3.17 -10.18 7.82
C PHE A 771 -3.08 -9.24 9.06
N PRO A 772 -3.04 -9.80 10.29
CA PRO A 772 -3.09 -11.23 10.64
C PRO A 772 -4.52 -11.75 10.80
N ASP A 773 -4.71 -13.07 10.86
CA ASP A 773 -5.99 -13.69 11.25
C ASP A 773 -6.35 -13.38 12.72
N LEU A 774 -5.38 -13.52 13.63
CA LEU A 774 -5.54 -13.32 15.07
C LEU A 774 -4.57 -12.27 15.62
N GLU A 775 -5.05 -11.47 16.58
CA GLU A 775 -4.22 -10.54 17.34
C GLU A 775 -4.59 -10.48 18.82
N VAL A 776 -3.56 -10.35 19.65
CA VAL A 776 -3.70 -10.08 21.08
C VAL A 776 -3.97 -8.60 21.29
N ARG A 777 -4.98 -8.29 22.11
CA ARG A 777 -5.34 -6.93 22.51
C ARG A 777 -5.37 -6.79 24.01
N THR A 778 -4.99 -5.62 24.49
CA THR A 778 -5.26 -5.21 25.87
C THR A 778 -6.59 -4.45 25.96
N THR A 779 -7.12 -4.32 27.18
CA THR A 779 -8.29 -3.46 27.46
C THR A 779 -8.06 -1.98 27.15
N SER A 780 -6.80 -1.53 27.11
CA SER A 780 -6.40 -0.19 26.65
C SER A 780 -6.29 -0.04 25.13
N GLY A 781 -6.50 -1.12 24.36
CA GLY A 781 -6.43 -1.10 22.89
C GLY A 781 -5.02 -1.28 22.32
N HIS A 782 -4.02 -1.57 23.16
CA HIS A 782 -2.68 -1.92 22.70
C HIS A 782 -2.69 -3.27 21.99
N LYS A 783 -1.96 -3.37 20.88
CA LYS A 783 -1.83 -4.59 20.08
C LYS A 783 -0.52 -5.29 20.44
N GLY A 784 -0.62 -6.54 20.88
CA GLY A 784 0.52 -7.38 21.20
C GLY A 784 0.88 -8.33 20.06
N LEU A 785 1.08 -9.60 20.42
CA LEU A 785 1.37 -10.70 19.50
C LEU A 785 0.29 -10.84 18.41
N ARG A 786 0.71 -11.09 17.18
CA ARG A 786 -0.14 -11.29 16.00
C ARG A 786 0.22 -12.59 15.31
N VAL A 787 -0.80 -13.36 14.93
CA VAL A 787 -0.62 -14.70 14.37
C VAL A 787 -1.50 -14.88 13.14
N GLU A 788 -0.87 -15.26 12.04
CA GLU A 788 -1.55 -15.82 10.87
C GLU A 788 -1.68 -17.33 11.03
N VAL A 789 -2.87 -17.87 10.79
CA VAL A 789 -3.17 -19.29 10.97
C VAL A 789 -3.37 -19.93 9.60
N LYS A 790 -2.57 -20.96 9.31
CA LYS A 790 -2.75 -21.82 8.12
C LYS A 790 -3.02 -23.25 8.57
N CYS A 791 -3.97 -23.91 7.92
CA CYS A 791 -4.31 -25.30 8.21
C CYS A 791 -4.10 -26.14 6.95
N LEU A 792 -3.29 -27.20 7.07
CA LEU A 792 -2.90 -28.08 5.99
C LEU A 792 -3.43 -29.49 6.23
N GLN A 793 -4.20 -30.03 5.28
CA GLN A 793 -4.47 -31.47 5.27
C GLN A 793 -3.24 -32.23 4.77
N SER A 794 -2.75 -33.21 5.54
CA SER A 794 -1.45 -33.90 5.33
C SER A 794 -1.21 -34.48 3.93
N ILE A 795 -2.26 -34.90 3.22
CA ILE A 795 -2.17 -35.53 1.88
C ILE A 795 -2.64 -34.60 0.75
N SER A 796 -3.17 -33.42 1.07
CA SER A 796 -3.65 -32.48 0.04
C SER A 796 -2.50 -31.81 -0.72
N GLU A 797 -2.71 -31.51 -2.00
CA GLU A 797 -1.82 -30.65 -2.81
C GLU A 797 -2.43 -29.26 -2.76
N GLU A 798 -2.29 -28.58 -1.62
CA GLU A 798 -3.13 -27.43 -1.34
C GLU A 798 -2.37 -26.11 -1.46
N LYS A 799 -3.03 -25.14 -2.09
CA LYS A 799 -2.66 -23.72 -2.11
C LYS A 799 -2.83 -23.04 -0.74
N SER A 800 -3.33 -23.76 0.28
CA SER A 800 -3.78 -23.23 1.58
C SER A 800 -2.66 -22.89 2.57
N ALA A 801 -1.40 -23.22 2.28
CA ALA A 801 -0.24 -22.76 3.05
C ALA A 801 0.57 -21.66 2.36
N ASN A 802 0.02 -21.03 1.32
CA ASN A 802 0.66 -19.87 0.73
C ASN A 802 0.69 -18.73 1.75
N PHE A 803 1.89 -18.23 2.02
CA PHE A 803 2.12 -17.04 2.84
C PHE A 803 2.46 -15.87 1.91
N ASP A 804 1.44 -15.09 1.58
CA ASP A 804 1.51 -13.99 0.60
C ASP A 804 1.56 -12.61 1.25
N THR A 805 1.57 -12.53 2.58
CA THR A 805 1.61 -11.27 3.33
C THR A 805 2.86 -10.44 3.04
N LEU A 806 2.68 -9.12 3.11
CA LEU A 806 3.62 -8.13 2.60
C LEU A 806 4.58 -7.77 3.70
N ARG A 807 5.88 -7.65 3.41
CA ARG A 807 6.86 -7.26 4.43
C ARG A 807 6.54 -5.95 5.12
N LYS A 808 5.90 -5.00 4.41
CA LYS A 808 5.46 -3.72 4.98
C LYS A 808 4.28 -3.83 5.96
N ASP A 809 3.52 -4.92 5.90
CA ASP A 809 2.35 -5.17 6.76
C ASP A 809 2.71 -6.08 7.95
N ILE A 810 3.90 -6.69 7.91
CA ILE A 810 4.46 -7.55 8.96
C ILE A 810 5.32 -6.71 9.91
N HIS A 811 4.98 -6.76 11.19
CA HIS A 811 5.78 -6.19 12.27
C HIS A 811 6.90 -7.18 12.69
N PRO A 812 8.18 -6.79 12.61
CA PRO A 812 9.32 -7.72 12.73
C PRO A 812 9.61 -8.23 14.14
N LYS A 813 8.81 -7.87 15.15
CA LYS A 813 8.98 -8.34 16.54
C LYS A 813 7.82 -9.19 17.05
N THR A 814 6.62 -8.99 16.52
CA THR A 814 5.38 -9.48 17.15
C THR A 814 4.57 -10.41 16.26
N ASP A 815 5.01 -10.63 15.02
CA ASP A 815 4.21 -11.32 14.02
C ASP A 815 4.77 -12.68 13.66
N PHE A 816 3.88 -13.68 13.71
CA PHE A 816 4.22 -15.07 13.51
C PHE A 816 3.22 -15.76 12.59
N VAL A 817 3.66 -16.81 11.92
CA VAL A 817 2.81 -17.68 11.09
C VAL A 817 2.75 -19.04 11.76
N VAL A 818 1.54 -19.53 12.01
CA VAL A 818 1.28 -20.83 12.63
C VAL A 818 0.63 -21.75 11.62
N ILE A 819 1.18 -22.96 11.47
CA ILE A 819 0.68 -23.96 10.52
C ILE A 819 0.23 -25.21 11.28
N PHE A 820 -1.04 -25.58 11.18
CA PHE A 820 -1.60 -26.83 11.71
C PHE A 820 -1.68 -27.89 10.62
N ALA A 821 -0.97 -29.01 10.79
CA ALA A 821 -1.11 -30.19 9.93
C ALA A 821 -2.16 -31.13 10.52
N TRP A 822 -3.24 -31.38 9.78
CA TRP A 822 -4.37 -32.21 10.21
C TRP A 822 -4.74 -33.29 9.19
N ASP A 823 -5.52 -34.29 9.61
CA ASP A 823 -6.21 -35.22 8.69
C ASP A 823 -7.46 -35.82 9.34
N TRP A 824 -8.27 -36.52 8.55
CA TRP A 824 -9.43 -37.26 9.06
C TRP A 824 -8.99 -38.51 9.82
N LYS A 825 -9.49 -38.68 11.04
CA LYS A 825 -9.23 -39.86 11.86
C LYS A 825 -10.56 -40.53 12.21
N ASN A 826 -10.65 -41.85 11.99
CA ASN A 826 -11.78 -42.66 12.48
C ASN A 826 -11.76 -42.64 14.00
N ASP A 827 -12.92 -42.42 14.62
CA ASP A 827 -13.07 -42.48 16.07
C ASP A 827 -13.81 -43.78 16.44
N PRO A 828 -13.11 -44.83 16.89
CA PRO A 828 -13.74 -46.12 17.16
C PRO A 828 -14.57 -46.12 18.46
N GLU A 829 -14.48 -45.06 19.27
CA GLU A 829 -15.23 -44.93 20.52
C GLU A 829 -16.66 -44.44 20.26
N ASN A 830 -17.56 -45.38 19.93
CA ASN A 830 -19.01 -45.38 20.21
C ASN A 830 -19.78 -44.04 20.18
N ILE A 831 -19.62 -43.23 19.13
CA ILE A 831 -20.37 -41.98 18.92
C ILE A 831 -20.91 -41.94 17.48
N ASN A 832 -22.07 -41.31 17.27
CA ASN A 832 -22.85 -41.23 16.02
C ASN A 832 -22.12 -40.63 14.77
N TRP A 833 -20.81 -40.43 14.80
CA TRP A 833 -20.01 -39.93 13.67
C TRP A 833 -18.93 -40.92 13.26
N ASP A 834 -18.64 -40.97 11.96
CA ASP A 834 -17.70 -41.95 11.40
C ASP A 834 -16.24 -41.43 11.48
N ARG A 835 -16.04 -40.10 11.36
CA ARG A 835 -14.70 -39.46 11.30
C ARG A 835 -14.71 -38.06 11.89
N ALA A 836 -13.58 -37.62 12.43
CA ALA A 836 -13.36 -36.22 12.83
C ALA A 836 -11.93 -35.77 12.52
N SER A 837 -11.72 -34.46 12.34
CA SER A 837 -10.37 -33.91 12.14
C SER A 837 -9.47 -34.20 13.33
N PHE A 838 -8.20 -34.47 13.06
CA PHE A 838 -7.17 -34.67 14.07
C PHE A 838 -5.92 -33.88 13.66
N VAL A 839 -5.41 -33.04 14.56
CA VAL A 839 -4.22 -32.24 14.34
C VAL A 839 -2.99 -33.05 14.76
N TYR A 840 -2.12 -33.37 13.82
CA TYR A 840 -0.93 -34.19 14.08
C TYR A 840 0.27 -33.37 14.52
N GLN A 841 0.44 -32.17 13.97
CA GLN A 841 1.62 -31.35 14.19
C GLN A 841 1.28 -29.87 14.03
N VAL A 842 1.99 -29.03 14.75
CA VAL A 842 1.94 -27.57 14.62
C VAL A 842 3.34 -27.02 14.37
N TYR A 843 3.45 -26.02 13.51
CA TYR A 843 4.70 -25.36 13.16
C TYR A 843 4.55 -23.85 13.33
N VAL A 844 5.63 -23.17 13.68
CA VAL A 844 5.64 -21.72 13.88
C VAL A 844 6.81 -21.13 13.14
N PHE A 845 6.57 -19.99 12.49
CA PHE A 845 7.60 -19.23 11.81
C PHE A 845 7.53 -17.77 12.22
N HIS A 846 8.69 -17.13 12.34
CA HIS A 846 8.72 -15.68 12.42
C HIS A 846 8.32 -15.08 11.06
N ALA A 847 7.25 -14.28 11.02
CA ALA A 847 6.61 -13.88 9.77
C ALA A 847 7.54 -13.05 8.87
N SER A 848 8.33 -12.14 9.44
CA SER A 848 9.25 -11.30 8.66
C SER A 848 10.43 -12.11 8.11
N SER A 849 10.95 -13.07 8.87
CA SER A 849 11.99 -13.99 8.40
C SER A 849 11.46 -14.94 7.32
N LEU A 850 10.21 -15.41 7.45
CA LEU A 850 9.57 -16.25 6.45
C LEU A 850 9.29 -15.48 5.16
N ALA A 851 8.87 -14.22 5.25
CA ALA A 851 8.72 -13.34 4.09
C ALA A 851 10.07 -13.07 3.42
N LEU A 852 11.14 -12.84 4.19
CA LEU A 852 12.51 -12.72 3.67
C LEU A 852 12.94 -13.98 2.91
N LEU A 853 12.68 -15.17 3.46
CA LEU A 853 13.00 -16.45 2.82
C LEU A 853 12.19 -16.69 1.55
N ARG A 854 10.90 -16.32 1.55
CA ARG A 854 10.04 -16.37 0.37
C ARG A 854 10.56 -15.46 -0.73
N ASP A 855 10.82 -14.19 -0.39
CA ASP A 855 11.33 -13.20 -1.33
C ASP A 855 12.69 -13.65 -1.88
N TRP A 856 13.56 -14.19 -1.03
CA TRP A 856 14.83 -14.80 -1.42
C TRP A 856 14.66 -15.97 -2.39
N TYR A 857 13.80 -16.93 -2.07
CA TYR A 857 13.56 -18.08 -2.94
C TYR A 857 12.99 -17.64 -4.29
N TRP A 858 12.06 -16.70 -4.31
CA TRP A 858 11.45 -16.22 -5.56
C TRP A 858 12.44 -15.43 -6.42
N LEU A 859 13.22 -14.53 -5.82
CA LEU A 859 14.23 -13.72 -6.52
C LEU A 859 15.38 -14.60 -7.05
N ASN A 860 15.71 -15.72 -6.41
CA ASN A 860 16.79 -16.60 -6.88
C ASN A 860 16.29 -17.79 -7.73
N CYS A 861 15.03 -18.22 -7.55
CA CYS A 861 14.38 -19.33 -8.28
C CYS A 861 13.03 -18.88 -8.88
N PRO A 862 13.04 -17.92 -9.81
CA PRO A 862 11.83 -17.35 -10.38
C PRO A 862 11.11 -18.38 -11.29
N PRO A 863 9.76 -18.38 -11.40
CA PRO A 863 9.01 -19.28 -12.30
C PRO A 863 9.54 -19.30 -13.75
N LYS A 864 9.50 -20.47 -14.41
CA LYS A 864 10.06 -20.67 -15.77
C LYS A 864 9.38 -19.86 -16.88
N ASP A 865 8.18 -19.36 -16.65
CA ASP A 865 7.31 -18.73 -17.65
C ASP A 865 7.20 -17.21 -17.47
N LEU A 866 8.25 -16.58 -16.93
CA LEU A 866 8.26 -15.14 -16.65
C LEU A 866 8.62 -14.28 -17.87
N GLY A 867 9.23 -14.82 -18.93
CA GLY A 867 9.70 -14.01 -20.07
C GLY A 867 11.05 -13.31 -19.81
N ASN A 868 11.54 -12.52 -20.77
CA ASN A 868 12.93 -12.03 -20.83
C ASN A 868 13.09 -10.53 -20.43
N GLY A 869 12.10 -9.94 -19.74
CA GLY A 869 12.08 -8.53 -19.35
C GLY A 869 12.54 -8.25 -17.91
N LEU A 870 12.87 -7.00 -17.59
CA LEU A 870 13.04 -6.54 -16.21
C LEU A 870 11.68 -6.63 -15.50
N GLN A 871 11.57 -7.47 -14.48
CA GLN A 871 10.31 -7.68 -13.79
C GLN A 871 10.34 -6.95 -12.46
N GLY A 872 9.50 -5.93 -12.35
CA GLY A 872 9.20 -5.35 -11.05
C GLY A 872 8.39 -6.35 -10.24
N PHE A 873 8.90 -6.81 -9.09
CA PHE A 873 8.05 -7.47 -8.11
C PHE A 873 7.50 -6.45 -7.13
N ASP A 874 6.19 -6.43 -7.02
CA ASP A 874 5.51 -5.75 -5.94
C ASP A 874 5.44 -6.73 -4.76
N LEU A 875 6.25 -6.50 -3.72
CA LEU A 875 6.18 -7.21 -2.44
C LEU A 875 4.84 -6.99 -1.71
N ARG A 876 3.81 -6.48 -2.42
CA ARG A 876 2.48 -6.16 -1.96
C ARG A 876 1.37 -7.17 -2.32
N TYR A 877 1.58 -8.21 -3.12
CA TYR A 877 0.59 -9.31 -3.36
C TYR A 877 1.28 -10.63 -3.78
N ALA A 878 0.68 -11.80 -3.54
CA ALA A 878 1.08 -13.03 -4.23
C ALA A 878 0.53 -13.03 -5.65
N VAL A 879 1.43 -13.13 -6.62
CA VAL A 879 1.05 -13.02 -8.02
C VAL A 879 1.04 -14.42 -8.66
N ASN A 880 -0.13 -14.90 -9.06
CA ASN A 880 -0.24 -16.10 -9.90
C ASN A 880 0.02 -15.69 -11.36
N CYS A 881 1.14 -16.14 -11.91
CA CYS A 881 1.47 -15.99 -13.33
C CYS A 881 1.18 -17.30 -14.05
N LYS A 882 0.35 -17.25 -15.09
CA LYS A 882 0.18 -18.35 -16.04
C LYS A 882 0.48 -17.78 -17.43
N GLU A 883 1.51 -18.29 -18.09
CA GLU A 883 1.92 -17.85 -19.44
C GLU A 883 2.23 -16.33 -19.56
N GLY A 884 2.90 -15.75 -18.54
CA GLY A 884 3.26 -14.33 -18.56
C GLY A 884 2.09 -13.34 -18.34
N LYS A 885 0.86 -13.82 -18.10
CA LYS A 885 -0.31 -12.99 -17.79
C LYS A 885 -0.66 -13.03 -16.31
N TYR A 886 -0.88 -11.85 -15.73
CA TYR A 886 -1.44 -11.66 -14.39
C TYR A 886 -2.96 -11.57 -14.47
N ASN A 887 -3.71 -12.22 -13.56
CA ASN A 887 -5.19 -12.12 -13.53
C ASN A 887 -5.64 -10.68 -13.18
N GLU A 888 -6.69 -10.21 -13.86
CA GLU A 888 -7.13 -8.80 -13.91
C GLU A 888 -7.79 -8.23 -12.63
N GLU A 889 -8.04 -9.01 -11.57
CA GLU A 889 -8.84 -8.54 -10.42
C GLU A 889 -8.07 -7.81 -9.30
N GLU A 890 -6.76 -7.57 -9.42
CA GLU A 890 -5.98 -6.84 -8.41
C GLU A 890 -5.48 -5.46 -8.87
N GLY A 891 -6.25 -4.81 -9.75
CA GLY A 891 -5.97 -3.48 -10.25
C GLY A 891 -6.16 -2.38 -9.21
N ASN A 892 -5.15 -2.09 -8.36
CA ASN A 892 -4.86 -0.72 -7.87
C ASN A 892 -3.60 -0.48 -7.02
N TYR A 893 -2.44 -1.10 -7.31
CA TYR A 893 -1.21 -0.74 -6.59
C TYR A 893 -0.02 -0.46 -7.52
N GLY A 894 0.04 0.77 -8.02
CA GLY A 894 1.32 1.37 -8.43
C GLY A 894 2.20 1.72 -7.22
N LYS A 895 3.52 1.74 -7.43
CA LYS A 895 4.58 2.23 -6.52
C LYS A 895 5.01 1.30 -5.37
N LEU A 896 5.81 0.27 -5.70
CA LEU A 896 7.04 -0.18 -5.01
C LEU A 896 7.51 -1.48 -5.69
N LEU A 897 7.96 -1.36 -6.94
CA LEU A 897 8.54 -2.47 -7.69
C LEU A 897 10.04 -2.50 -7.35
N ARG A 898 10.53 -3.56 -6.70
CA ARG A 898 11.97 -3.87 -6.77
C ARG A 898 12.21 -4.48 -8.15
N ILE A 899 13.17 -3.93 -8.88
CA ILE A 899 13.60 -4.44 -10.18
C ILE A 899 14.27 -5.78 -9.90
N TRP A 900 13.59 -6.88 -10.22
CA TRP A 900 14.23 -8.17 -10.36
C TRP A 900 14.80 -8.23 -11.78
N GLN A 901 16.12 -8.16 -11.86
CA GLN A 901 16.86 -8.40 -13.09
C GLN A 901 17.12 -9.91 -13.17
N GLN A 902 17.04 -10.50 -14.36
CA GLN A 902 17.64 -11.80 -14.59
C GLN A 902 19.09 -11.67 -14.12
N ASP A 903 19.46 -12.40 -13.05
CA ASP A 903 20.77 -12.36 -12.36
C ASP A 903 20.90 -11.41 -11.17
N PHE A 904 19.78 -10.91 -10.62
CA PHE A 904 19.76 -10.24 -9.33
C PHE A 904 19.84 -11.25 -8.18
N GLU A 905 21.02 -11.41 -7.59
CA GLU A 905 21.20 -12.22 -6.39
C GLU A 905 20.80 -11.41 -5.16
N TYR A 906 19.63 -11.71 -4.62
CA TYR A 906 19.21 -11.20 -3.32
C TYR A 906 19.65 -12.22 -2.29
N GLU A 907 20.39 -11.82 -1.25
CA GLU A 907 20.63 -12.60 -0.05
C GLU A 907 20.29 -11.76 1.19
N PRO A 908 19.31 -12.16 2.02
CA PRO A 908 19.01 -11.45 3.25
C PRO A 908 20.13 -11.66 4.28
N LEU A 909 20.44 -10.61 5.05
CA LEU A 909 21.39 -10.71 6.16
C LEU A 909 20.98 -11.84 7.11
N MET A 910 21.90 -12.78 7.33
CA MET A 910 21.65 -14.00 8.09
C MET A 910 21.70 -13.76 9.61
N THR A 911 20.58 -13.28 10.16
CA THR A 911 20.38 -13.12 11.62
C THR A 911 20.09 -14.47 12.29
N ASP A 912 20.29 -14.58 13.61
CA ASP A 912 19.97 -15.81 14.36
C ASP A 912 18.49 -16.20 14.24
N LEU A 913 17.61 -15.22 14.19
CA LEU A 913 16.17 -15.43 13.98
C LEU A 913 15.87 -15.95 12.57
N LEU A 914 16.58 -15.47 11.53
CA LEU A 914 16.46 -16.01 10.18
C LEU A 914 17.02 -17.44 10.09
N ARG A 915 18.18 -17.72 10.70
CA ARG A 915 18.75 -19.08 10.78
C ARG A 915 17.79 -20.07 11.43
N ARG A 916 17.20 -19.68 12.58
CA ARG A 916 16.17 -20.48 13.26
C ARG A 916 14.97 -20.73 12.35
N THR A 917 14.44 -19.68 11.72
CA THR A 917 13.28 -19.80 10.81
C THR A 917 13.57 -20.71 9.61
N VAL A 918 14.77 -20.63 9.02
CA VAL A 918 15.21 -21.53 7.92
C VAL A 918 15.27 -22.98 8.39
N SER A 919 15.85 -23.22 9.57
CA SER A 919 15.90 -24.56 10.17
C SER A 919 14.51 -25.13 10.42
N ASP A 920 13.60 -24.33 10.98
CA ASP A 920 12.22 -24.73 11.24
C ASP A 920 11.47 -25.00 9.91
N TYR A 921 11.72 -24.20 8.87
CA TYR A 921 11.11 -24.40 7.53
C TYR A 921 11.58 -25.68 6.86
N LEU A 922 12.87 -26.00 6.92
CA LEU A 922 13.41 -27.24 6.38
C LEU A 922 12.86 -28.46 7.12
N THR A 923 12.70 -28.34 8.44
CA THR A 923 12.06 -29.38 9.28
C THR A 923 10.62 -29.59 8.85
N PHE A 924 9.83 -28.51 8.78
CA PHE A 924 8.45 -28.53 8.29
C PHE A 924 8.31 -29.19 6.91
N LYS A 925 9.13 -28.78 5.94
CA LYS A 925 9.10 -29.33 4.57
C LYS A 925 9.31 -30.84 4.56
N ASN A 926 10.27 -31.33 5.33
CA ASN A 926 10.58 -32.77 5.37
C ASN A 926 9.52 -33.56 6.15
N GLU A 927 9.05 -33.04 7.28
CA GLU A 927 8.07 -33.70 8.13
C GLU A 927 6.69 -33.79 7.47
N VAL A 928 6.21 -32.73 6.80
CA VAL A 928 4.90 -32.74 6.14
C VAL A 928 4.84 -33.70 4.96
N VAL A 929 5.89 -33.75 4.12
CA VAL A 929 5.96 -34.72 3.00
C VAL A 929 6.00 -36.15 3.52
N ARG A 930 6.73 -36.39 4.61
CA ARG A 930 6.77 -37.72 5.22
C ARG A 930 5.44 -38.10 5.85
N LEU A 931 4.81 -37.17 6.58
CA LEU A 931 3.51 -37.39 7.22
C LEU A 931 2.45 -37.79 6.19
N GLY A 932 2.36 -37.09 5.06
CA GLY A 932 1.41 -37.47 4.01
C GLY A 932 1.76 -38.79 3.32
N PHE A 933 3.06 -39.07 3.08
CA PHE A 933 3.50 -40.36 2.54
C PHE A 933 3.14 -41.54 3.46
N ASP A 934 3.37 -41.40 4.76
CA ASP A 934 3.03 -42.42 5.75
C ASP A 934 1.51 -42.69 5.75
N ARG A 935 0.70 -41.63 5.72
CA ARG A 935 -0.76 -41.75 5.68
C ARG A 935 -1.25 -42.43 4.39
N LEU A 936 -0.62 -42.17 3.25
CA LEU A 936 -0.90 -42.86 2.00
C LEU A 936 -0.57 -44.35 2.08
N ALA A 937 0.59 -44.69 2.64
CA ALA A 937 0.99 -46.07 2.84
C ALA A 937 -0.01 -46.82 3.73
N TYR A 938 -0.34 -46.28 4.92
CA TYR A 938 -1.31 -46.90 5.82
C TYR A 938 -2.72 -47.08 5.21
N SER A 939 -3.11 -46.21 4.29
CA SER A 939 -4.47 -46.22 3.72
C SER A 939 -4.63 -47.11 2.47
N PHE A 940 -3.57 -47.27 1.67
CA PHE A 940 -3.63 -47.90 0.35
C PHE A 940 -2.74 -49.12 0.17
N LEU A 941 -1.60 -49.18 0.87
CA LEU A 941 -0.64 -50.26 0.67
C LEU A 941 -1.26 -51.64 0.95
N PRO A 942 -2.05 -51.85 2.02
CA PRO A 942 -2.69 -53.15 2.27
C PRO A 942 -3.68 -53.58 1.18
N LYS A 943 -4.39 -52.61 0.60
CA LYS A 943 -5.40 -52.86 -0.44
C LYS A 943 -4.76 -53.24 -1.77
N LEU A 944 -3.59 -52.65 -2.07
CA LEU A 944 -2.86 -52.88 -3.32
C LEU A 944 -1.97 -54.13 -3.28
N SER A 945 -1.47 -54.49 -2.10
CA SER A 945 -0.70 -55.72 -1.89
C SER A 945 -1.61 -56.95 -1.71
N GLY A 946 -2.82 -56.77 -1.16
CA GLY A 946 -3.67 -57.86 -0.70
C GLY A 946 -3.27 -58.41 0.67
N TYR A 947 -2.29 -57.78 1.35
CA TYR A 947 -1.79 -58.18 2.67
C TYR A 947 -2.08 -57.09 3.71
N PRO A 948 -2.59 -57.42 4.91
CA PRO A 948 -2.98 -56.41 5.91
C PRO A 948 -1.78 -55.75 6.62
N GLU A 949 -0.66 -56.45 6.74
CA GLU A 949 0.49 -56.00 7.51
C GLU A 949 1.36 -55.01 6.73
N ILE A 950 1.79 -53.95 7.41
CA ILE A 950 2.67 -52.91 6.85
C ILE A 950 3.92 -52.78 7.72
N THR A 951 5.09 -52.95 7.13
CA THR A 951 6.38 -52.85 7.82
C THR A 951 7.22 -51.69 7.26
N PRO A 952 7.94 -50.93 8.10
CA PRO A 952 8.82 -49.87 7.62
C PRO A 952 10.05 -50.47 6.96
N VAL A 953 10.44 -49.92 5.81
CA VAL A 953 11.66 -50.35 5.11
C VAL A 953 12.79 -49.39 5.43
N LEU A 954 13.89 -49.92 5.96
CA LEU A 954 15.07 -49.16 6.37
C LEU A 954 16.22 -49.34 5.38
N PHE A 955 16.98 -48.27 5.14
CA PHE A 955 18.26 -48.31 4.45
C PHE A 955 19.25 -47.42 5.16
N LYS A 956 20.34 -47.99 5.71
CA LYS A 956 21.30 -47.30 6.57
C LYS A 956 20.63 -46.54 7.72
N ASP A 957 19.79 -47.24 8.48
CA ASP A 957 19.03 -46.72 9.64
C ASP A 957 18.05 -45.58 9.34
N LYS A 958 17.81 -45.26 8.06
CA LYS A 958 16.78 -44.31 7.64
C LYS A 958 15.61 -45.07 7.01
N GLN A 959 14.41 -44.75 7.46
CA GLN A 959 13.20 -45.26 6.83
C GLN A 959 13.03 -44.63 5.44
N ILE A 960 12.94 -45.46 4.41
CA ILE A 960 12.86 -45.05 3.01
C ILE A 960 11.50 -45.36 2.37
N GLY A 961 10.68 -46.17 3.03
CA GLY A 961 9.42 -46.65 2.49
C GLY A 961 8.64 -47.54 3.46
N TRP A 962 7.57 -48.12 2.94
CA TRP A 962 6.69 -49.07 3.62
C TRP A 962 6.46 -50.28 2.72
N GLN A 963 6.53 -51.48 3.29
CA GLN A 963 6.30 -52.75 2.58
C GLN A 963 5.04 -53.43 3.10
N SER A 964 4.33 -54.09 2.21
CA SER A 964 3.27 -55.05 2.54
C SER A 964 3.31 -56.19 1.51
N GLY A 965 3.54 -57.41 1.98
CA GLY A 965 3.77 -58.57 1.11
C GLY A 965 4.92 -58.33 0.12
N ASP A 966 4.65 -58.54 -1.17
CA ASP A 966 5.59 -58.36 -2.28
C ASP A 966 5.63 -56.92 -2.85
N THR A 967 4.92 -55.99 -2.19
CA THR A 967 4.68 -54.64 -2.69
C THR A 967 5.33 -53.59 -1.78
N LEU A 968 6.09 -52.67 -2.38
CA LEU A 968 6.83 -51.60 -1.70
C LEU A 968 6.32 -50.22 -2.11
N PHE A 969 5.98 -49.38 -1.15
CA PHE A 969 5.86 -47.94 -1.33
C PHE A 969 7.20 -47.28 -1.01
N LEU A 970 7.74 -46.52 -1.95
CA LEU A 970 9.06 -45.89 -1.85
C LEU A 970 8.97 -44.39 -2.17
N LEU A 971 9.48 -43.53 -1.29
CA LEU A 971 9.52 -42.09 -1.53
C LEU A 971 10.84 -41.67 -2.19
N ASN A 972 10.76 -40.94 -3.31
CA ASN A 972 11.90 -40.63 -4.17
C ASN A 972 13.00 -39.82 -3.50
N SER A 973 12.64 -38.81 -2.73
CA SER A 973 13.56 -37.88 -2.07
C SER A 973 14.49 -38.58 -1.08
N ILE A 974 14.12 -39.77 -0.60
CA ILE A 974 14.86 -40.57 0.38
C ILE A 974 15.27 -41.95 -0.14
N ALA A 975 14.94 -42.29 -1.38
CA ALA A 975 15.26 -43.57 -1.99
C ALA A 975 16.77 -43.71 -2.29
N PRO A 976 17.38 -44.90 -2.09
CA PRO A 976 18.78 -45.13 -2.44
C PRO A 976 19.00 -45.07 -3.95
N LYS A 977 20.25 -44.93 -4.42
CA LYS A 977 20.57 -44.94 -5.86
C LYS A 977 20.04 -46.22 -6.56
N PRO A 978 19.62 -46.17 -7.84
CA PRO A 978 19.04 -47.32 -8.55
C PRO A 978 19.88 -48.61 -8.50
N SER A 979 21.21 -48.50 -8.49
CA SER A 979 22.12 -49.65 -8.36
C SER A 979 21.98 -50.38 -7.01
N LYS A 980 21.72 -49.65 -5.92
CA LYS A 980 21.54 -50.20 -4.57
C LYS A 980 20.11 -50.64 -4.29
N GLN A 981 19.13 -50.07 -5.01
CA GLN A 981 17.73 -50.52 -4.94
C GLN A 981 17.59 -51.98 -5.40
N LYS A 982 18.32 -52.41 -6.44
CA LYS A 982 18.24 -53.80 -6.94
C LYS A 982 18.61 -54.85 -5.89
N VAL A 983 19.60 -54.55 -5.06
CA VAL A 983 20.05 -55.45 -3.97
C VAL A 983 18.99 -55.50 -2.89
N LEU A 984 18.54 -54.33 -2.43
CA LEU A 984 17.50 -54.18 -1.41
C LEU A 984 16.18 -54.89 -1.80
N LEU A 985 15.74 -54.76 -3.04
CA LEU A 985 14.48 -55.38 -3.51
C LEU A 985 14.55 -56.92 -3.54
N ARG A 986 15.74 -57.49 -3.83
CA ARG A 986 15.94 -58.95 -3.78
C ARG A 986 15.95 -59.46 -2.35
N GLU A 987 16.62 -58.76 -1.43
CA GLU A 987 16.65 -59.11 -0.01
C GLU A 987 15.26 -59.06 0.64
N LEU A 988 14.43 -58.11 0.23
CA LEU A 988 13.08 -57.91 0.76
C LEU A 988 11.98 -58.70 0.04
N GLY A 989 12.31 -59.46 -1.01
CA GLY A 989 11.34 -60.25 -1.78
C GLY A 989 10.30 -59.40 -2.54
N ILE A 990 10.65 -58.18 -2.95
CA ILE A 990 9.72 -57.23 -3.58
C ILE A 990 9.65 -57.42 -5.09
N ASN A 991 8.44 -57.66 -5.60
CA ASN A 991 8.16 -57.77 -7.04
C ASN A 991 7.50 -56.51 -7.63
N LYS A 992 6.80 -55.72 -6.78
CA LYS A 992 6.06 -54.53 -7.18
C LYS A 992 6.50 -53.32 -6.35
N VAL A 993 6.91 -52.24 -7.01
CA VAL A 993 7.35 -51.00 -6.35
C VAL A 993 6.49 -49.83 -6.83
N PHE A 994 5.78 -49.19 -5.90
CA PHE A 994 5.14 -47.90 -6.13
C PHE A 994 6.07 -46.79 -5.66
N ARG A 995 6.58 -46.05 -6.64
CA ARG A 995 7.57 -45.02 -6.43
C ARG A 995 6.92 -43.64 -6.43
N PHE A 996 6.92 -42.94 -5.30
CA PHE A 996 6.24 -41.66 -5.10
C PHE A 996 7.23 -40.49 -5.17
N SER A 997 6.82 -39.39 -5.82
CA SER A 997 7.46 -38.07 -5.68
C SER A 997 7.02 -37.35 -4.40
N ASP A 998 7.61 -36.20 -4.08
CA ASP A 998 7.18 -35.35 -2.96
C ASP A 998 5.77 -34.75 -3.17
N LYS A 999 5.27 -34.75 -4.42
CA LYS A 999 3.87 -34.45 -4.77
C LYS A 999 3.02 -35.72 -4.86
N TYR A 1000 3.50 -36.84 -4.35
CA TYR A 1000 2.86 -38.15 -4.38
C TYR A 1000 2.38 -38.64 -5.76
N HIS A 1001 2.94 -38.11 -6.85
CA HIS A 1001 2.81 -38.74 -8.17
C HIS A 1001 3.56 -40.06 -8.12
N TRP A 1002 2.93 -41.14 -8.55
CA TRP A 1002 3.45 -42.48 -8.38
C TRP A 1002 3.72 -43.18 -9.70
N SER A 1003 4.71 -44.06 -9.70
CA SER A 1003 4.98 -45.00 -10.80
C SER A 1003 5.02 -46.41 -10.25
N GLU A 1004 4.21 -47.30 -10.83
CA GLU A 1004 4.33 -48.73 -10.59
C GLU A 1004 5.46 -49.28 -11.44
N LEU A 1005 6.46 -49.84 -10.76
CA LEU A 1005 7.60 -50.53 -11.34
C LEU A 1005 7.47 -52.01 -10.99
N ARG A 1006 7.64 -52.89 -11.97
CA ARG A 1006 7.73 -54.32 -11.73
C ARG A 1006 9.16 -54.80 -11.90
N TYR A 1007 9.58 -55.67 -11.00
CA TYR A 1007 10.90 -56.27 -11.04
C TYR A 1007 10.87 -57.50 -11.95
N GLU A 1008 11.38 -57.35 -13.17
CA GLU A 1008 11.39 -58.39 -14.21
C GLU A 1008 12.81 -58.52 -14.78
N GLN A 1009 13.35 -59.74 -14.83
CA GLN A 1009 14.67 -60.05 -15.44
C GLN A 1009 15.83 -59.18 -14.91
N GLY A 1010 15.85 -58.86 -13.60
CA GLY A 1010 16.93 -58.05 -12.99
C GLY A 1010 16.84 -56.54 -13.27
N THR A 1011 15.71 -56.08 -13.82
CA THR A 1011 15.45 -54.66 -14.12
C THR A 1011 14.07 -54.23 -13.60
N LEU A 1012 13.98 -52.99 -13.13
CA LEU A 1012 12.69 -52.38 -12.80
C LEU A 1012 12.10 -51.78 -14.07
N LYS A 1013 11.00 -52.35 -14.56
CA LYS A 1013 10.27 -51.84 -15.72
C LYS A 1013 9.05 -51.07 -15.25
N LYS A 1014 8.91 -49.83 -15.72
CA LYS A 1014 7.72 -49.01 -15.47
C LYS A 1014 6.53 -49.62 -16.20
N LYS A 1015 5.46 -49.96 -15.48
CA LYS A 1015 4.21 -50.48 -16.07
C LYS A 1015 3.20 -49.37 -16.27
N ARG A 1016 2.97 -48.58 -15.22
CA ARG A 1016 2.03 -47.46 -15.24
C ARG A 1016 2.47 -46.36 -14.27
N SER A 1017 1.83 -45.21 -14.40
CA SER A 1017 1.99 -44.11 -13.46
C SER A 1017 0.67 -43.38 -13.30
N GLY A 1018 0.48 -42.79 -12.12
CA GLY A 1018 -0.71 -42.03 -11.81
C GLY A 1018 -0.39 -40.89 -10.87
N LYS A 1019 -1.42 -40.10 -10.58
CA LYS A 1019 -1.39 -39.10 -9.51
C LYS A 1019 -1.98 -39.71 -8.25
N LYS A 1020 -1.70 -39.08 -7.10
CA LYS A 1020 -2.30 -39.50 -5.83
C LYS A 1020 -3.83 -39.52 -5.92
N PRO A 1021 -4.51 -40.43 -5.21
CA PRO A 1021 -5.95 -40.37 -5.04
C PRO A 1021 -6.35 -39.01 -4.44
N LYS A 1022 -7.39 -38.36 -4.99
CA LYS A 1022 -7.93 -37.11 -4.42
C LYS A 1022 -8.54 -37.32 -3.02
N HIS A 1023 -8.81 -38.57 -2.65
CA HIS A 1023 -9.43 -39.01 -1.40
C HIS A 1023 -8.58 -40.07 -0.70
N LEU A 1024 -8.55 -40.09 0.63
CA LEU A 1024 -8.05 -41.22 1.44
C LEU A 1024 -9.11 -42.31 1.68
N ILE A 1025 -10.26 -42.17 1.05
CA ILE A 1025 -11.45 -43.00 1.27
C ILE A 1025 -11.38 -44.19 0.30
N PRO A 1026 -11.95 -45.37 0.64
CA PRO A 1026 -11.85 -46.54 -0.22
C PRO A 1026 -12.51 -46.25 -1.58
N ILE A 1027 -11.69 -45.96 -2.58
CA ILE A 1027 -12.11 -46.02 -3.97
C ILE A 1027 -12.14 -47.50 -4.32
N ASN A 1028 -13.25 -47.96 -4.87
CA ASN A 1028 -13.35 -49.28 -5.47
C ASN A 1028 -12.28 -49.33 -6.58
N LEU A 1029 -11.28 -50.21 -6.44
CA LEU A 1029 -10.04 -50.17 -7.23
C LEU A 1029 -10.26 -50.23 -8.75
N ASP A 1030 -11.43 -50.70 -9.18
CA ASP A 1030 -11.86 -50.76 -10.59
C ASP A 1030 -12.13 -49.39 -11.23
N GLN A 1031 -12.37 -48.32 -10.46
CA GLN A 1031 -12.63 -46.98 -11.02
C GLN A 1031 -11.35 -46.14 -11.21
N ALA A 1032 -10.20 -46.59 -10.70
CA ALA A 1032 -8.92 -45.92 -10.91
C ALA A 1032 -8.25 -46.30 -12.25
N GLU A 1033 -8.92 -47.10 -13.09
CA GLU A 1033 -8.43 -47.55 -14.40
C GLU A 1033 -8.78 -46.60 -15.57
N ASN A 1034 -9.57 -45.53 -15.35
CA ASN A 1034 -9.90 -44.52 -16.37
C ASN A 1034 -9.17 -43.18 -16.18
#